data_AF-A0A936SFK7-F1
#
_entry.id   AF-A0A936SFK7-F1
#
_cell.length_a   1.000
_cell.length_b   1.000
_cell.length_c   1.000
_cell.angle_alpha   90.00
_cell.angle_beta   90.00
_cell.angle_gamma   90.00
#
_symmetry.space_group_name_H-M   'P 1'
#
loop_
_entity.id
_entity.type
_entity.pdbx_description
1 polymer ?
#
loop_
_entity_poly.entity_id
_entity_poly.type
_entity_poly.pdbx_seq_one_letter_code
_entity_poly.pdbx_strand_id
1 'polypeptide(L)'
;MPPTTPSAGSNSPLTLETLQSLLAHHALDQLPAVERYLATLPWGDQVLCLGRALADYEDQRGWRSRATAHYAALLEQGKRDPLTFAILHYDLAELSHRWGDYDAMAQHLAMARRALAVLNDWPIKARDLRLAALLACERGDSTAAQDTAHQAVALATRHAHWPEQAAALVVLSYALVHAGQFAQAADCTGTVLKGDQSALPLKLRVGAIADYGFAIRRVQDDQTALPYYEQALEIHLQRRDPLELRIACANLGELYRKLGRFDDAEASINTGITALQQAGAIEYGSVLFNALGNIKANRDDHAAAVEIYQQALAAAQRQDNRQQLAVTANNLADTYLQLGKILESVTWRFCSGALAFDLGNRTEGERRIARVKQFVEHAYLNHKRALYTMIAKHTSELALPVQAIRALALECGLNPDDAERHPKVLTNLGLYFPLLDEQEMHSPQIDLLARSATLRRAARALPVTGADPLLRELAQVLDGEEILVLHPGLCQGYRVRISGIATNFQLHTLLAGAIMVDPAEEWQPGRRPDPRVVAAARDQPVDPAADTVHAAFGMASWQALQADGTLDGDFDTSAHMIANEGIPADIPLFGRQRILLLGPASYPRAWNAGRRFPKMRADLRVLEILSPEAVQLWLTRIIRAAV
;
A
#
# COMPACT_ATOMS: atom_id res chain seq x y z
N MET A 1 -20.49 54.99 -0.09
CA MET A 1 -19.15 55.27 -0.64
C MET A 1 -18.21 54.23 -0.08
N PRO A 2 -17.40 53.53 -0.89
CA PRO A 2 -16.38 52.64 -0.34
C PRO A 2 -15.35 53.50 0.43
N PRO A 3 -14.76 53.00 1.53
CA PRO A 3 -13.68 53.71 2.19
C PRO A 3 -12.51 53.82 1.20
N THR A 4 -12.03 55.04 0.98
CA THR A 4 -10.86 55.34 0.17
C THR A 4 -9.66 54.57 0.72
N THR A 5 -9.07 53.70 -0.10
CA THR A 5 -7.79 53.07 0.21
C THR A 5 -6.71 54.15 0.39
N PRO A 6 -5.90 54.13 1.46
CA PRO A 6 -4.81 55.09 1.60
C PRO A 6 -3.75 54.77 0.54
N SER A 7 -3.29 55.79 -0.19
CA SER A 7 -2.17 55.67 -1.13
C SER A 7 -0.90 55.23 -0.40
N ALA A 8 -0.09 54.38 -1.04
CA ALA A 8 1.12 53.72 -0.52
C ALA A 8 2.31 54.64 -0.13
N GLY A 9 2.06 55.86 0.37
CA GLY A 9 3.12 56.83 0.69
C GLY A 9 2.84 57.79 1.86
N SER A 10 1.72 57.67 2.58
CA SER A 10 1.49 58.53 3.76
C SER A 10 1.85 57.80 5.06
N ASN A 11 2.90 58.26 5.75
CA ASN A 11 3.27 57.90 7.13
C ASN A 11 2.22 58.40 8.16
N SER A 12 0.95 58.03 7.99
CA SER A 12 -0.08 58.24 9.00
C SER A 12 -0.21 56.95 9.82
N PRO A 13 -0.26 57.01 11.17
CA PRO A 13 -0.37 55.83 12.00
C PRO A 13 -1.67 55.06 11.69
N LEU A 14 -1.56 53.77 11.42
CA LEU A 14 -2.69 52.86 11.22
C LEU A 14 -3.51 52.78 12.51
N THR A 15 -4.81 53.08 12.49
CA THR A 15 -5.66 52.88 13.69
C THR A 15 -6.00 51.40 13.87
N LEU A 16 -6.36 50.98 15.10
CA LEU A 16 -6.81 49.60 15.39
C LEU A 16 -7.97 49.17 14.49
N GLU A 17 -8.92 50.06 14.22
CA GLU A 17 -10.03 49.83 13.26
C GLU A 17 -9.53 49.63 11.82
N THR A 18 -8.51 50.40 11.39
CA THR A 18 -7.92 50.25 10.05
C THR A 18 -7.20 48.92 9.93
N LEU A 19 -6.55 48.46 11.00
CA LEU A 19 -5.84 47.19 11.09
C LEU A 19 -6.81 45.99 11.12
N GLN A 20 -7.88 46.08 11.90
CA GLN A 20 -8.97 45.10 11.91
C GLN A 20 -9.67 45.03 10.56
N SER A 21 -9.87 46.18 9.89
CA SER A 21 -10.41 46.25 8.53
C SER A 21 -9.45 45.64 7.50
N LEU A 22 -8.14 45.92 7.56
CA LEU A 22 -7.12 45.34 6.69
C LEU A 22 -7.00 43.82 6.85
N LEU A 23 -7.10 43.32 8.09
CA LEU A 23 -7.14 41.89 8.40
C LEU A 23 -8.45 41.24 7.95
N ALA A 24 -9.59 41.95 8.06
CA ALA A 24 -10.89 41.48 7.60
C ALA A 24 -11.08 41.55 6.06
N HIS A 25 -10.32 42.41 5.36
CA HIS A 25 -10.42 42.64 3.91
C HIS A 25 -9.22 42.10 3.12
N HIS A 26 -8.31 41.38 3.79
CA HIS A 26 -7.21 40.63 3.18
C HIS A 26 -6.35 41.44 2.19
N ALA A 27 -5.89 42.64 2.58
CA ALA A 27 -4.96 43.44 1.78
C ALA A 27 -3.51 42.92 1.91
N LEU A 28 -3.18 41.91 1.10
CA LEU A 28 -1.95 41.11 1.15
C LEU A 28 -0.64 41.90 0.97
N ASP A 29 -0.68 43.05 0.31
CA ASP A 29 0.53 43.84 0.00
C ASP A 29 1.04 44.67 1.19
N GLN A 30 0.28 44.70 2.28
CA GLN A 30 0.55 45.53 3.47
C GLN A 30 1.11 44.72 4.64
N LEU A 31 1.26 43.40 4.54
CA LEU A 31 1.76 42.51 5.62
C LEU A 31 3.11 42.96 6.23
N PRO A 32 4.13 43.32 5.42
CA PRO A 32 5.40 43.82 5.97
C PRO A 32 5.30 45.22 6.61
N ALA A 33 4.27 46.00 6.27
CA ALA A 33 3.97 47.28 6.90
C ALA A 33 3.20 47.10 8.21
N VAL A 34 2.32 46.11 8.26
CA VAL A 34 1.64 45.63 9.47
C VAL A 34 2.69 45.11 10.47
N GLU A 35 3.58 44.19 10.09
CA GLU A 35 4.69 43.70 10.93
C GLU A 35 5.56 44.84 11.52
N ARG A 36 5.86 45.87 10.72
CA ARG A 36 6.65 47.04 11.16
C ARG A 36 5.89 47.95 12.12
N TYR A 37 4.60 48.22 11.86
CA TYR A 37 3.76 49.00 12.76
C TYR A 37 3.53 48.25 14.09
N LEU A 38 3.44 46.93 14.03
CA LEU A 38 3.31 46.06 15.20
C LEU A 38 4.55 46.06 16.09
N ALA A 39 5.72 46.48 15.65
CA ALA A 39 6.86 46.64 16.54
C ALA A 39 6.74 47.88 17.46
N THR A 40 5.70 48.71 17.30
CA THR A 40 5.60 50.05 17.93
C THR A 40 4.49 50.23 18.99
N LEU A 41 3.63 49.22 19.21
CA LEU A 41 2.52 49.26 20.18
C LEU A 41 2.91 48.70 21.58
N PRO A 42 2.07 48.90 22.62
CA PRO A 42 2.23 48.24 23.92
C PRO A 42 1.89 46.74 23.86
N TRP A 43 2.64 45.93 24.63
CA TRP A 43 2.64 44.46 24.58
C TRP A 43 1.26 43.79 24.81
N GLY A 44 0.42 44.33 25.70
CA GLY A 44 -0.89 43.75 26.01
C GLY A 44 -1.87 43.76 24.82
N ASP A 45 -1.83 44.79 23.99
CA ASP A 45 -2.74 44.97 22.85
C ASP A 45 -2.22 44.30 21.57
N GLN A 46 -0.89 44.14 21.44
CA GLN A 46 -0.24 43.43 20.33
C GLN A 46 -0.46 41.92 20.36
N VAL A 47 -0.38 41.32 21.55
CA VAL A 47 -0.25 39.86 21.72
C VAL A 47 -1.59 39.14 21.58
N LEU A 48 -2.66 39.66 22.18
CA LEU A 48 -3.92 38.91 22.32
C LEU A 48 -4.80 38.92 21.06
N CYS A 49 -4.92 40.05 20.38
CA CYS A 49 -5.81 40.17 19.22
C CYS A 49 -5.08 39.94 17.90
N LEU A 50 -3.81 40.37 17.81
CA LEU A 50 -3.14 40.52 16.52
C LEU A 50 -2.17 39.37 16.21
N GLY A 51 -1.48 38.84 17.23
CA GLY A 51 -0.77 37.55 17.13
C GLY A 51 -1.72 36.39 16.82
N ARG A 52 -2.91 36.39 17.43
CA ARG A 52 -4.00 35.44 17.13
C ARG A 52 -4.50 35.59 15.70
N ALA A 53 -4.79 36.82 15.26
CA ALA A 53 -5.25 37.06 13.88
C ALA A 53 -4.20 36.66 12.83
N LEU A 54 -2.91 36.87 13.11
CA LEU A 54 -1.82 36.43 12.24
C LEU A 54 -1.69 34.91 12.19
N ALA A 55 -1.77 34.23 13.33
CA ALA A 55 -1.71 32.79 13.36
C ALA A 55 -2.96 32.14 12.73
N ASP A 56 -4.14 32.74 12.89
CA ASP A 56 -5.36 32.34 12.17
C ASP A 56 -5.22 32.58 10.66
N TYR A 57 -4.59 33.69 10.24
CA TYR A 57 -4.30 33.97 8.83
C TYR A 57 -3.30 32.95 8.23
N GLU A 58 -2.26 32.59 8.98
CA GLU A 58 -1.31 31.57 8.54
C GLU A 58 -1.94 30.17 8.51
N ASP A 59 -2.82 29.84 9.45
CA ASP A 59 -3.62 28.62 9.42
C ASP A 59 -4.54 28.57 8.18
N GLN A 60 -5.18 29.69 7.83
CA GLN A 60 -5.97 29.83 6.60
C GLN A 60 -5.16 29.63 5.31
N ARG A 61 -3.84 29.89 5.36
CA ARG A 61 -2.92 29.58 4.26
C ARG A 61 -2.36 28.16 4.33
N GLY A 62 -2.71 27.41 5.38
CA GLY A 62 -2.17 26.08 5.59
C GLY A 62 -0.70 26.08 6.03
N TRP A 63 -0.24 27.15 6.66
CA TRP A 63 1.13 27.25 7.16
C TRP A 63 1.20 26.82 8.63
N ARG A 64 0.82 25.56 8.91
CA ARG A 64 0.80 24.99 10.27
C ARG A 64 2.08 25.25 11.05
N SER A 65 3.25 25.10 10.42
CA SER A 65 4.55 25.32 11.06
C SER A 65 4.77 26.78 11.47
N ARG A 66 4.33 27.74 10.65
CA ARG A 66 4.43 29.18 10.97
C ARG A 66 3.45 29.58 12.06
N ALA A 67 2.20 29.10 11.98
CA ALA A 67 1.19 29.36 13.00
C ALA A 67 1.66 28.84 14.38
N THR A 68 2.20 27.61 14.44
CA THR A 68 2.77 27.04 15.67
C THR A 68 3.98 27.84 16.17
N ALA A 69 4.87 28.30 15.27
CA ALA A 69 6.03 29.11 15.65
C ALA A 69 5.61 30.47 16.25
N HIS A 70 4.58 31.11 15.69
CA HIS A 70 4.02 32.33 16.24
C HIS A 70 3.43 32.11 17.64
N TYR A 71 2.60 31.08 17.82
CA TYR A 71 2.06 30.77 19.14
C TYR A 71 3.15 30.39 20.16
N ALA A 72 4.22 29.70 19.76
CA ALA A 72 5.34 29.40 20.64
C ALA A 72 6.04 30.69 21.12
N ALA A 73 6.24 31.66 20.21
CA ALA A 73 6.80 32.97 20.58
C ALA A 73 5.87 33.75 21.53
N LEU A 74 4.55 33.74 21.27
CA LEU A 74 3.56 34.39 22.14
C LEU A 74 3.53 33.74 23.53
N LEU A 75 3.62 32.41 23.61
CA LEU A 75 3.65 31.68 24.88
C LEU A 75 4.91 32.01 25.70
N GLU A 76 6.10 32.07 25.09
CA GLU A 76 7.33 32.46 25.81
C GLU A 76 7.21 33.83 26.47
N GLN A 77 6.55 34.77 25.80
CA GLN A 77 6.33 36.11 26.31
C GLN A 77 5.18 36.16 27.33
N GLY A 78 4.11 35.39 27.11
CA GLY A 78 2.87 35.38 27.91
C GLY A 78 2.92 34.55 29.19
N LYS A 79 3.97 33.74 29.41
CA LYS A 79 4.15 32.86 30.60
C LYS A 79 3.96 33.55 31.96
N ARG A 80 4.13 34.87 32.04
CA ARG A 80 4.04 35.64 33.30
C ARG A 80 2.62 36.08 33.65
N ASP A 81 1.68 36.04 32.70
CA ASP A 81 0.27 36.37 32.93
C ASP A 81 -0.60 35.11 32.78
N PRO A 82 -1.21 34.60 33.88
CA PRO A 82 -2.04 33.41 33.84
C PRO A 82 -3.22 33.49 32.85
N LEU A 83 -3.80 34.68 32.66
CA LEU A 83 -4.94 34.88 31.76
C LEU A 83 -4.52 34.73 30.29
N THR A 84 -3.50 35.48 29.87
CA THR A 84 -2.93 35.39 28.52
C THR A 84 -2.42 33.98 28.23
N PHE A 85 -1.75 33.34 29.21
CA PHE A 85 -1.28 31.97 29.08
C PHE A 85 -2.43 30.97 28.83
N ALA A 86 -3.53 31.08 29.58
CA ALA A 86 -4.70 30.24 29.39
C ALA A 86 -5.35 30.47 28.01
N ILE A 87 -5.54 31.73 27.60
CA ILE A 87 -6.14 32.09 26.31
C ILE A 87 -5.33 31.51 25.14
N LEU A 88 -4.01 31.69 25.15
CA LEU A 88 -3.12 31.18 24.10
C LEU A 88 -3.17 29.65 24.01
N HIS A 89 -3.23 28.96 25.15
CA HIS A 89 -3.39 27.50 25.14
C HIS A 89 -4.78 27.05 24.67
N TYR A 90 -5.85 27.80 24.94
CA TYR A 90 -7.16 27.50 24.36
C TYR A 90 -7.20 27.72 22.84
N ASP A 91 -6.53 28.76 22.34
CA ASP A 91 -6.41 28.99 20.90
C ASP A 91 -5.62 27.86 20.22
N LEU A 92 -4.51 27.44 20.83
CA LEU A 92 -3.74 26.29 20.36
C LEU A 92 -4.55 25.00 20.42
N ALA A 93 -5.38 24.78 21.44
CA ALA A 93 -6.28 23.63 21.49
C ALA A 93 -7.29 23.64 20.33
N GLU A 94 -7.84 24.81 19.98
CA GLU A 94 -8.75 24.99 18.85
C GLU A 94 -8.06 24.77 17.50
N LEU A 95 -6.80 25.18 17.36
CA LEU A 95 -5.96 24.88 16.19
C LEU A 95 -5.60 23.39 16.10
N SER A 96 -5.18 22.77 17.19
CA SER A 96 -4.91 21.35 17.27
C SER A 96 -6.14 20.51 16.87
N HIS A 97 -7.34 20.92 17.30
CA HIS A 97 -8.59 20.33 16.85
C HIS A 97 -8.77 20.45 15.32
N ARG A 98 -8.55 21.64 14.75
CA ARG A 98 -8.60 21.85 13.28
C ARG A 98 -7.60 20.98 12.51
N TRP A 99 -6.42 20.75 13.09
CA TRP A 99 -5.38 19.91 12.50
C TRP A 99 -5.56 18.41 12.76
N GLY A 100 -6.55 18.01 13.56
CA GLY A 100 -6.79 16.61 13.94
C GLY A 100 -5.78 16.05 14.95
N ASP A 101 -5.04 16.91 15.66
CA ASP A 101 -4.05 16.52 16.67
C ASP A 101 -4.67 16.58 18.07
N TYR A 102 -5.47 15.56 18.40
CA TYR A 102 -6.26 15.54 19.63
C TYR A 102 -5.42 15.32 20.90
N ASP A 103 -4.22 14.76 20.76
CA ASP A 103 -3.27 14.64 21.87
C ASP A 103 -2.65 15.99 22.21
N ALA A 104 -2.23 16.78 21.20
CA ALA A 104 -1.81 18.16 21.43
C ALA A 104 -2.96 19.01 21.99
N MET A 105 -4.19 18.84 21.47
CA MET A 105 -5.37 19.51 22.01
C MET A 105 -5.56 19.20 23.51
N ALA A 106 -5.46 17.93 23.90
CA ALA A 106 -5.58 17.52 25.30
C ALA A 106 -4.47 18.10 26.19
N GLN A 107 -3.23 18.14 25.68
CA GLN A 107 -2.09 18.74 26.39
C GLN A 107 -2.31 20.25 26.60
N HIS A 108 -2.73 20.97 25.56
CA HIS A 108 -3.00 22.40 25.65
C HIS A 108 -4.17 22.70 26.59
N LEU A 109 -5.25 21.90 26.57
CA LEU A 109 -6.34 22.03 27.54
C LEU A 109 -5.85 21.80 28.98
N ALA A 110 -4.99 20.80 29.21
CA ALA A 110 -4.40 20.57 30.52
C ALA A 110 -3.51 21.74 30.99
N MET A 111 -2.75 22.35 30.08
CA MET A 111 -1.94 23.55 30.37
C MET A 111 -2.83 24.76 30.70
N ALA A 112 -3.87 25.00 29.91
CA ALA A 112 -4.82 26.09 30.15
C ALA A 112 -5.52 25.96 31.51
N ARG A 113 -5.95 24.74 31.87
CA ARG A 113 -6.62 24.45 33.16
C ARG A 113 -5.73 24.65 34.38
N ARG A 114 -4.41 24.45 34.26
CA ARG A 114 -3.46 24.76 35.35
C ARG A 114 -3.43 26.26 35.64
N ALA A 115 -3.56 27.11 34.62
CA ALA A 115 -3.69 28.55 34.80
C ALA A 115 -5.11 28.96 35.23
N LEU A 116 -6.13 28.22 34.78
CA LEU A 116 -7.53 28.43 35.14
C LEU A 116 -7.82 28.24 36.64
N ALA A 117 -7.05 27.39 37.35
CA ALA A 117 -7.21 27.19 38.80
C ALA A 117 -7.08 28.49 39.62
N VAL A 118 -6.51 29.55 39.04
CA VAL A 118 -6.32 30.87 39.65
C VAL A 118 -7.35 31.90 39.14
N LEU A 119 -8.09 31.59 38.07
CA LEU A 119 -9.00 32.50 37.36
C LEU A 119 -10.45 32.00 37.47
N ASN A 120 -11.31 32.73 38.19
CA ASN A 120 -12.73 32.40 38.32
C ASN A 120 -13.61 33.20 37.33
N ASP A 121 -13.29 33.11 36.03
CA ASP A 121 -14.01 33.84 34.99
C ASP A 121 -14.90 32.91 34.15
N TRP A 122 -16.20 33.23 34.08
CA TRP A 122 -17.20 32.33 33.50
C TRP A 122 -17.09 32.14 31.98
N PRO A 123 -16.71 33.13 31.14
CA PRO A 123 -16.54 32.92 29.69
C PRO A 123 -15.40 31.96 29.39
N ILE A 124 -14.30 32.04 30.15
CA ILE A 124 -13.16 31.12 30.00
C ILE A 124 -13.59 29.71 30.39
N LYS A 125 -14.35 29.56 31.48
CA LYS A 125 -14.93 28.28 31.89
C LYS A 125 -15.91 27.73 30.84
N ALA A 126 -16.74 28.57 30.23
CA ALA A 126 -17.62 28.18 29.14
C ALA A 126 -16.82 27.70 27.91
N ARG A 127 -15.75 28.41 27.55
CA ARG A 127 -14.83 28.02 26.46
C ARG A 127 -14.13 26.69 26.76
N ASP A 128 -13.66 26.48 27.99
CA ASP A 128 -13.05 25.22 28.43
C ASP A 128 -14.01 24.05 28.25
N LEU A 129 -15.25 24.19 28.73
CA LEU A 129 -16.28 23.16 28.61
C LEU A 129 -16.58 22.85 27.15
N ARG A 130 -16.68 23.87 26.28
CA ARG A 130 -16.88 23.67 24.83
C ARG A 130 -15.74 22.87 24.19
N LEU A 131 -14.49 23.26 24.44
CA LEU A 131 -13.33 22.56 23.86
C LEU A 131 -13.18 21.14 24.44
N ALA A 132 -13.50 20.95 25.72
CA ALA A 132 -13.49 19.63 26.34
C ALA A 132 -14.57 18.70 25.77
N ALA A 133 -15.77 19.23 25.48
CA ALA A 133 -16.82 18.49 24.81
C ALA A 133 -16.40 18.07 23.39
N LEU A 134 -15.75 18.96 22.64
CA LEU A 134 -15.17 18.61 21.32
C LEU A 134 -14.14 17.49 21.46
N LEU A 135 -13.17 17.61 22.38
CA LEU A 135 -12.17 16.56 22.61
C LEU A 135 -12.80 15.21 22.99
N ALA A 136 -13.88 15.22 23.79
CA ALA A 136 -14.61 14.00 24.14
C ALA A 136 -15.30 13.36 22.92
N CYS A 137 -15.87 14.18 22.00
CA CYS A 137 -16.40 13.68 20.73
C CYS A 137 -15.31 12.97 19.92
N GLU A 138 -14.15 13.59 19.77
CA GLU A 138 -13.04 13.04 18.97
C GLU A 138 -12.44 11.78 19.59
N ARG A 139 -12.58 11.59 20.91
CA ARG A 139 -12.19 10.36 21.62
C ARG A 139 -13.27 9.28 21.63
N GLY A 140 -14.43 9.55 21.03
CA GLY A 140 -15.57 8.62 20.97
C GLY A 140 -16.39 8.53 22.27
N ASP A 141 -16.12 9.36 23.27
CA ASP A 141 -16.91 9.41 24.51
C ASP A 141 -18.12 10.33 24.33
N SER A 142 -19.15 9.78 23.68
CA SER A 142 -20.37 10.51 23.33
C SER A 142 -21.16 10.99 24.55
N THR A 143 -21.09 10.27 25.68
CA THR A 143 -21.80 10.63 26.91
C THR A 143 -21.11 11.82 27.58
N ALA A 144 -19.80 11.73 27.81
CA ALA A 144 -19.05 12.83 28.39
C ALA A 144 -19.11 14.09 27.51
N ALA A 145 -19.11 13.93 26.18
CA ALA A 145 -19.27 15.03 25.24
C ALA A 145 -20.61 15.78 25.43
N GLN A 146 -21.73 15.05 25.47
CA GLN A 146 -23.06 15.63 25.67
C GLN A 146 -23.17 16.30 27.04
N ASP A 147 -22.75 15.61 28.11
CA ASP A 147 -22.83 16.15 29.47
C ASP A 147 -22.03 17.45 29.61
N THR A 148 -20.82 17.47 29.06
CA THR A 148 -19.93 18.65 29.11
C THR A 148 -20.49 19.80 28.26
N ALA A 149 -21.04 19.50 27.08
CA ALA A 149 -21.67 20.51 26.22
C ALA A 149 -22.93 21.09 26.87
N HIS A 150 -23.77 20.27 27.52
CA HIS A 150 -24.92 20.73 28.30
C HIS A 150 -24.51 21.65 29.46
N GLN A 151 -23.40 21.34 30.14
CA GLN A 151 -22.85 22.24 31.18
C GLN A 151 -22.45 23.60 30.60
N ALA A 152 -21.84 23.63 29.41
CA ALA A 152 -21.49 24.88 28.74
C ALA A 152 -22.75 25.71 28.38
N VAL A 153 -23.77 25.07 27.82
CA VAL A 153 -25.06 25.71 27.49
C VAL A 153 -25.72 26.26 28.75
N ALA A 154 -25.79 25.47 29.83
CA ALA A 154 -26.38 25.87 31.10
C ALA A 154 -25.64 27.06 31.72
N LEU A 155 -24.30 27.06 31.67
CA LEU A 155 -23.48 28.16 32.17
C LEU A 155 -23.76 29.46 31.40
N ALA A 156 -23.70 29.42 30.07
CA ALA A 156 -23.96 30.59 29.24
C ALA A 156 -25.39 31.13 29.38
N THR A 157 -26.37 30.21 29.53
CA THR A 157 -27.79 30.56 29.75
C THR A 157 -27.98 31.28 31.09
N ARG A 158 -27.33 30.83 32.17
CA ARG A 158 -27.40 31.48 33.49
C ARG A 158 -26.87 32.91 33.47
N HIS A 159 -25.89 33.20 32.62
CA HIS A 159 -25.31 34.53 32.45
C HIS A 159 -26.00 35.36 31.36
N ALA A 160 -27.08 34.86 30.75
CA ALA A 160 -27.85 35.53 29.69
C ALA A 160 -26.97 36.04 28.52
N HIS A 161 -25.90 35.32 28.19
CA HIS A 161 -24.94 35.74 27.18
C HIS A 161 -25.13 34.97 25.87
N TRP A 162 -25.97 35.51 24.99
CA TRP A 162 -26.41 34.85 23.75
C TRP A 162 -25.26 34.34 22.86
N PRO A 163 -24.17 35.09 22.58
CA PRO A 163 -23.08 34.58 21.73
C PRO A 163 -22.39 33.33 22.27
N GLU A 164 -22.21 33.23 23.60
CA GLU A 164 -21.61 32.05 24.23
C GLU A 164 -22.62 30.90 24.31
N GLN A 165 -23.90 31.21 24.52
CA GLN A 165 -24.97 30.21 24.47
C GLN A 165 -25.07 29.59 23.08
N ALA A 166 -25.04 30.40 22.03
CA ALA A 166 -25.07 29.94 20.65
C ALA A 166 -23.82 29.08 20.32
N ALA A 167 -22.62 29.51 20.74
CA ALA A 167 -21.41 28.71 20.59
C ALA A 167 -21.49 27.35 21.31
N ALA A 168 -22.08 27.32 22.51
CA ALA A 168 -22.27 26.08 23.27
C ALA A 168 -23.34 25.18 22.64
N LEU A 169 -24.43 25.74 22.08
CA LEU A 169 -25.46 25.00 21.36
C LEU A 169 -24.92 24.35 20.09
N VAL A 170 -24.03 25.02 19.36
CA VAL A 170 -23.33 24.44 18.19
C VAL A 170 -22.48 23.24 18.61
N VAL A 171 -21.70 23.36 19.69
CA VAL A 171 -20.89 22.23 20.21
C VAL A 171 -21.77 21.10 20.73
N LEU A 172 -22.91 21.40 21.37
CA LEU A 172 -23.87 20.38 21.79
C LEU A 172 -24.48 19.67 20.58
N SER A 173 -24.85 20.40 19.53
CA SER A 173 -25.31 19.83 18.27
C SER A 173 -24.27 18.88 17.68
N TYR A 174 -22.99 19.26 17.68
CA TYR A 174 -21.89 18.41 17.25
C TYR A 174 -21.81 17.10 18.05
N ALA A 175 -21.88 17.18 19.38
CA ALA A 175 -21.88 16.00 20.25
C ALA A 175 -23.10 15.09 20.00
N LEU A 176 -24.28 15.67 19.81
CA LEU A 176 -25.51 14.94 19.49
C LEU A 176 -25.44 14.26 18.12
N VAL A 177 -24.80 14.90 17.13
CA VAL A 177 -24.53 14.29 15.81
C VAL A 177 -23.64 13.07 15.93
N HIS A 178 -22.56 13.14 16.73
CA HIS A 178 -21.69 12.00 17.00
C HIS A 178 -22.42 10.85 17.69
N ALA A 179 -23.39 11.17 18.56
CA ALA A 179 -24.27 10.20 19.20
C ALA A 179 -25.42 9.69 18.31
N GLY A 180 -25.54 10.18 17.07
CA GLY A 180 -26.62 9.81 16.14
C GLY A 180 -27.99 10.43 16.45
N GLN A 181 -28.06 11.40 17.36
CA GLN A 181 -29.29 12.05 17.81
C GLN A 181 -29.63 13.29 16.96
N PHE A 182 -29.90 13.09 15.68
CA PHE A 182 -30.00 14.19 14.70
C PHE A 182 -31.17 15.17 14.93
N ALA A 183 -32.29 14.71 15.49
CA ALA A 183 -33.43 15.59 15.79
C ALA A 183 -33.08 16.64 16.85
N GLN A 184 -32.47 16.21 17.95
CA GLN A 184 -32.05 17.12 19.02
C GLN A 184 -30.91 18.06 18.56
N ALA A 185 -30.02 17.57 17.70
CA ALA A 185 -28.99 18.40 17.07
C ALA A 185 -29.62 19.52 16.21
N ALA A 186 -30.64 19.19 15.42
CA ALA A 186 -31.40 20.15 14.63
C ALA A 186 -32.14 21.17 15.52
N ASP A 187 -32.67 20.76 16.67
CA ASP A 187 -33.31 21.68 17.62
C ASP A 187 -32.30 22.69 18.21
N CYS A 188 -31.10 22.23 18.56
CA CYS A 188 -30.03 23.09 19.09
C CYS A 188 -29.61 24.16 18.07
N THR A 189 -29.25 23.75 16.86
CA THR A 189 -28.82 24.66 15.79
C THR A 189 -29.97 25.49 15.25
N GLY A 190 -31.18 24.95 15.18
CA GLY A 190 -32.40 25.68 14.84
C GLY A 190 -32.74 26.78 15.86
N THR A 191 -32.43 26.58 17.14
CA THR A 191 -32.52 27.63 18.17
C THR A 191 -31.53 28.75 17.88
N VAL A 192 -30.29 28.42 17.48
CA VAL A 192 -29.31 29.42 17.07
C VAL A 192 -29.80 30.20 15.86
N LEU A 193 -30.35 29.56 14.83
CA LEU A 193 -30.86 30.23 13.62
C LEU A 193 -32.07 31.14 13.88
N LYS A 194 -32.95 30.79 14.82
CA LYS A 194 -34.12 31.60 15.20
C LYS A 194 -33.78 32.76 16.15
N GLY A 195 -32.65 32.67 16.85
CA GLY A 195 -32.19 33.72 17.76
C GLY A 195 -31.57 34.91 17.02
N ASP A 196 -31.13 35.92 17.79
CA ASP A 196 -30.58 37.15 17.25
C ASP A 196 -29.27 36.90 16.50
N GLN A 197 -29.33 36.95 15.16
CA GLN A 197 -28.17 36.77 14.29
C GLN A 197 -27.22 37.98 14.30
N SER A 198 -27.70 39.17 14.65
CA SER A 198 -26.88 40.40 14.58
C SER A 198 -25.80 40.43 15.66
N ALA A 199 -26.05 39.78 16.79
CA ALA A 199 -25.12 39.64 17.90
C ALA A 199 -24.09 38.51 17.72
N LEU A 200 -24.22 37.66 16.69
CA LEU A 200 -23.35 36.49 16.51
C LEU A 200 -22.19 36.77 15.54
N PRO A 201 -20.97 36.33 15.86
CA PRO A 201 -19.86 36.34 14.91
C PRO A 201 -20.23 35.58 13.64
N LEU A 202 -19.83 36.11 12.48
CA LEU A 202 -20.17 35.52 11.18
C LEU A 202 -19.76 34.04 11.07
N LYS A 203 -18.58 33.67 11.59
CA LYS A 203 -18.09 32.28 11.61
C LYS A 203 -19.06 31.34 12.35
N LEU A 204 -19.60 31.79 13.48
CA LEU A 204 -20.56 31.01 14.26
C LEU A 204 -21.91 30.88 13.54
N ARG A 205 -22.37 31.96 12.88
CA ARG A 205 -23.61 31.93 12.08
C ARG A 205 -23.52 30.92 10.95
N VAL A 206 -22.43 30.94 10.19
CA VAL A 206 -22.22 30.01 9.07
C VAL A 206 -22.09 28.57 9.55
N GLY A 207 -21.34 28.35 10.63
CA GLY A 207 -21.24 27.03 11.27
C GLY A 207 -22.61 26.49 11.69
N ALA A 208 -23.43 27.32 12.34
CA ALA A 208 -24.77 26.94 12.76
C ALA A 208 -25.70 26.61 11.59
N ILE A 209 -25.62 27.35 10.46
CA ILE A 209 -26.38 27.05 9.24
C ILE A 209 -25.94 25.69 8.66
N ALA A 210 -24.63 25.45 8.56
CA ALA A 210 -24.10 24.20 8.02
C ALA A 210 -24.45 22.99 8.89
N ASP A 211 -24.36 23.13 10.21
CA ASP A 211 -24.71 22.07 11.17
C ASP A 211 -26.21 21.79 11.19
N TYR A 212 -27.04 22.83 11.08
CA TYR A 212 -28.49 22.67 10.93
C TYR A 212 -28.83 21.93 9.63
N GLY A 213 -28.22 22.33 8.51
CA GLY A 213 -28.36 21.64 7.23
C GLY A 213 -27.98 20.16 7.32
N PHE A 214 -26.87 19.85 8.01
CA PHE A 214 -26.46 18.46 8.25
C PHE A 214 -27.47 17.68 9.08
N ALA A 215 -27.96 18.26 10.17
CA ALA A 215 -28.90 17.60 11.07
C ALA A 215 -30.26 17.36 10.40
N ILE A 216 -30.82 18.38 9.73
CA ILE A 216 -32.09 18.28 9.00
C ILE A 216 -32.02 17.25 7.89
N ARG A 217 -30.91 17.17 7.16
CA ARG A 217 -30.70 16.15 6.12
C ARG A 217 -30.86 14.72 6.65
N ARG A 218 -30.47 14.48 7.91
CA ARG A 218 -30.55 13.16 8.56
C ARG A 218 -31.92 12.88 9.18
N VAL A 219 -32.67 13.92 9.52
CA VAL A 219 -34.03 13.82 10.09
C VAL A 219 -35.09 13.73 8.99
N GLN A 220 -34.89 14.48 7.92
CA GLN A 220 -35.80 14.63 6.79
C GLN A 220 -35.15 14.07 5.52
N ASP A 221 -34.71 14.93 4.61
CA ASP A 221 -34.18 14.53 3.31
C ASP A 221 -33.15 15.54 2.75
N ASP A 222 -32.45 15.12 1.69
CA ASP A 222 -31.42 15.91 1.01
C ASP A 222 -31.98 17.18 0.33
N GLN A 223 -33.26 17.21 -0.09
CA GLN A 223 -33.86 18.40 -0.71
C GLN A 223 -34.16 19.48 0.32
N THR A 224 -34.68 19.11 1.49
CA THR A 224 -35.02 20.06 2.55
C THR A 224 -33.76 20.69 3.18
N ALA A 225 -32.63 19.98 3.15
CA ALA A 225 -31.34 20.49 3.63
C ALA A 225 -30.64 21.46 2.66
N LEU A 226 -30.92 21.34 1.35
CA LEU A 226 -30.19 22.04 0.28
C LEU A 226 -30.11 23.57 0.47
N PRO A 227 -31.20 24.30 0.78
CA PRO A 227 -31.15 25.76 0.92
C PRO A 227 -30.17 26.24 2.00
N TYR A 228 -30.00 25.47 3.07
CA TYR A 228 -29.07 25.80 4.15
C TYR A 228 -27.61 25.62 3.71
N TYR A 229 -27.30 24.59 2.93
CA TYR A 229 -25.96 24.41 2.36
C TYR A 229 -25.64 25.47 1.30
N GLU A 230 -26.61 25.86 0.47
CA GLU A 230 -26.46 26.96 -0.50
C GLU A 230 -26.21 28.30 0.21
N GLN A 231 -26.98 28.59 1.26
CA GLN A 231 -26.79 29.79 2.08
C GLN A 231 -25.41 29.82 2.76
N ALA A 232 -24.96 28.70 3.31
CA ALA A 232 -23.62 28.61 3.91
C ALA A 232 -22.52 28.87 2.87
N LEU A 233 -22.66 28.31 1.66
CA LEU A 233 -21.71 28.52 0.57
C LEU A 233 -21.65 30.00 0.13
N GLU A 234 -22.79 30.66 -0.01
CA GLU A 234 -22.85 32.07 -0.40
C GLU A 234 -22.08 32.97 0.57
N ILE A 235 -22.19 32.71 1.87
CA ILE A 235 -21.44 33.46 2.89
C ILE A 235 -19.94 33.14 2.80
N HIS A 236 -19.53 31.90 2.55
CA HIS A 236 -18.12 31.56 2.38
C HIS A 236 -17.52 32.19 1.10
N LEU A 237 -18.28 32.29 0.01
CA LEU A 237 -17.87 32.99 -1.20
C LEU A 237 -17.58 34.48 -0.93
N GLN A 238 -18.39 35.12 -0.08
CA GLN A 238 -18.17 36.52 0.31
C GLN A 238 -16.89 36.69 1.15
N ARG A 239 -16.51 35.70 1.95
CA ARG A 239 -15.33 35.74 2.83
C ARG A 239 -14.00 35.53 2.10
N ARG A 240 -14.01 34.92 0.92
CA ARG A 240 -12.80 34.60 0.14
C ARG A 240 -11.75 33.78 0.91
N ASP A 241 -12.18 33.01 1.91
CA ASP A 241 -11.33 32.05 2.62
C ASP A 241 -11.32 30.72 1.84
N PRO A 242 -10.20 30.35 1.21
CA PRO A 242 -10.15 29.20 0.34
C PRO A 242 -10.28 27.86 1.10
N LEU A 243 -9.90 27.80 2.39
CA LEU A 243 -9.99 26.58 3.19
C LEU A 243 -11.40 26.35 3.73
N GLU A 244 -12.09 27.41 4.15
CA GLU A 244 -13.50 27.31 4.52
C GLU A 244 -14.37 27.02 3.30
N LEU A 245 -14.11 27.70 2.17
CA LEU A 245 -14.84 27.50 0.92
C LEU A 245 -14.70 26.06 0.41
N ARG A 246 -13.52 25.45 0.56
CA ARG A 246 -13.28 24.03 0.25
C ARG A 246 -14.28 23.10 0.95
N ILE A 247 -14.54 23.29 2.24
CA ILE A 247 -15.44 22.43 3.01
C ILE A 247 -16.89 22.62 2.55
N ALA A 248 -17.30 23.88 2.34
CA ALA A 248 -18.64 24.20 1.88
C ALA A 248 -18.92 23.63 0.47
N CYS A 249 -17.99 23.83 -0.46
CA CYS A 249 -18.04 23.27 -1.81
C CYS A 249 -18.12 21.75 -1.81
N ALA A 250 -17.33 21.07 -0.96
CA ALA A 250 -17.35 19.62 -0.82
C ALA A 250 -18.70 19.10 -0.30
N ASN A 251 -19.25 19.72 0.73
CA ASN A 251 -20.52 19.32 1.33
C ASN A 251 -21.69 19.52 0.36
N LEU A 252 -21.75 20.68 -0.31
CA LEU A 252 -22.78 20.96 -1.30
C LEU A 252 -22.63 20.06 -2.54
N GLY A 253 -21.40 19.82 -2.99
CA GLY A 253 -21.13 18.91 -4.10
C GLY A 253 -21.60 17.48 -3.82
N GLU A 254 -21.32 16.97 -2.62
CA GLU A 254 -21.80 15.67 -2.16
C GLU A 254 -23.34 15.62 -2.07
N LEU A 255 -23.98 16.70 -1.64
CA LEU A 255 -25.44 16.80 -1.59
C LEU A 255 -26.06 16.74 -2.99
N TYR A 256 -25.54 17.54 -3.92
CA TYR A 256 -25.97 17.50 -5.32
C TYR A 256 -25.75 16.13 -5.96
N ARG A 257 -24.62 15.47 -5.68
CA ARG A 257 -24.33 14.12 -6.16
C ARG A 257 -25.39 13.11 -5.69
N LYS A 258 -25.81 13.18 -4.43
CA LYS A 258 -26.87 12.31 -3.88
C LYS A 258 -28.25 12.58 -4.50
N LEU A 259 -28.53 13.84 -4.83
CA LEU A 259 -29.73 14.24 -5.56
C LEU A 259 -29.68 13.91 -7.06
N GLY A 260 -28.60 13.30 -7.56
CA GLY A 260 -28.39 13.00 -8.98
C GLY A 260 -28.04 14.22 -9.85
N ARG A 261 -27.86 15.39 -9.23
CA ARG A 261 -27.50 16.66 -9.88
C ARG A 261 -25.99 16.74 -10.10
N PHE A 262 -25.45 15.82 -10.90
CA PHE A 262 -23.99 15.66 -11.03
C PHE A 262 -23.27 16.89 -11.62
N ASP A 263 -23.93 17.66 -12.51
CA ASP A 263 -23.33 18.88 -13.09
C ASP A 263 -23.18 19.99 -12.05
N ASP A 264 -24.21 20.20 -11.22
CA ASP A 264 -24.16 21.15 -10.11
C ASP A 264 -23.15 20.72 -9.05
N ALA A 265 -23.04 19.40 -8.80
CA ALA A 265 -22.04 18.83 -7.93
C ALA A 265 -20.62 19.17 -8.41
N GLU A 266 -20.33 18.90 -9.68
CA GLU A 266 -19.04 19.16 -10.30
C GLU A 266 -18.71 20.66 -10.35
N ALA A 267 -19.69 21.51 -10.63
CA ALA A 267 -19.54 22.97 -10.58
C ALA A 267 -19.14 23.46 -9.19
N SER A 268 -19.86 23.02 -8.14
CA SER A 268 -19.56 23.37 -6.74
C SER A 268 -18.15 22.94 -6.34
N ILE A 269 -17.76 21.71 -6.68
CA ILE A 269 -16.42 21.19 -6.37
C ILE A 269 -15.33 22.00 -7.09
N ASN A 270 -15.52 22.30 -8.38
CA ASN A 270 -14.55 23.07 -9.17
C ASN A 270 -14.38 24.51 -8.68
N THR A 271 -15.43 25.14 -8.12
CA THR A 271 -15.32 26.44 -7.44
C THR A 271 -14.32 26.36 -6.28
N GLY A 272 -14.42 25.34 -5.43
CA GLY A 272 -13.49 25.13 -4.32
C GLY A 272 -12.06 24.84 -4.79
N ILE A 273 -11.89 24.00 -5.83
CA ILE A 273 -10.57 23.66 -6.38
C ILE A 273 -9.90 24.91 -6.93
N THR A 274 -10.63 25.73 -7.69
CA THR A 274 -10.13 26.98 -8.28
C THR A 274 -9.70 27.96 -7.20
N ALA A 275 -10.48 28.11 -6.12
CA ALA A 275 -10.13 28.96 -5.00
C ALA A 275 -8.82 28.53 -4.32
N LEU A 276 -8.63 27.22 -4.08
CA LEU A 276 -7.38 26.69 -3.53
C LEU A 276 -6.20 26.89 -4.48
N GLN A 277 -6.38 26.69 -5.78
CA GLN A 277 -5.34 26.93 -6.78
C GLN A 277 -4.90 28.40 -6.81
N GLN A 278 -5.86 29.33 -6.84
CA GLN A 278 -5.59 30.77 -6.79
C GLN A 278 -4.88 31.18 -5.50
N ALA A 279 -5.17 30.50 -4.39
CA ALA A 279 -4.52 30.73 -3.11
C ALA A 279 -3.14 30.07 -2.96
N GLY A 280 -2.73 29.22 -3.92
CA GLY A 280 -1.51 28.42 -3.82
C GLY A 280 -1.57 27.33 -2.75
N ALA A 281 -2.77 26.88 -2.38
CA ALA A 281 -3.06 25.96 -1.28
C ALA A 281 -3.70 24.65 -1.79
N ILE A 282 -3.38 24.22 -3.00
CA ILE A 282 -4.01 23.07 -3.67
C ILE A 282 -3.76 21.75 -2.94
N GLU A 283 -2.67 21.66 -2.17
CA GLU A 283 -2.37 20.55 -1.29
C GLU A 283 -3.47 20.33 -0.26
N TYR A 284 -4.27 21.34 0.09
CA TYR A 284 -5.45 21.22 0.96
C TYR A 284 -6.68 20.63 0.28
N GLY A 285 -6.63 20.37 -1.04
CA GLY A 285 -7.76 19.96 -1.86
C GLY A 285 -8.21 18.49 -1.76
N SER A 286 -7.61 17.67 -0.88
CA SER A 286 -7.87 16.22 -0.81
C SER A 286 -9.36 15.86 -0.73
N VAL A 287 -10.13 16.57 0.10
CA VAL A 287 -11.59 16.39 0.25
C VAL A 287 -12.35 16.69 -1.04
N LEU A 288 -11.97 17.75 -1.77
CA LEU A 288 -12.61 18.12 -3.04
C LEU A 288 -12.31 17.11 -4.13
N PHE A 289 -11.06 16.64 -4.24
CA PHE A 289 -10.70 15.58 -5.18
C PHE A 289 -11.43 14.28 -4.86
N ASN A 290 -11.56 13.89 -3.59
CA ASN A 290 -12.38 12.74 -3.22
C ASN A 290 -13.84 12.89 -3.65
N ALA A 291 -14.45 14.05 -3.42
CA ALA A 291 -15.83 14.30 -3.84
C ALA A 291 -15.97 14.27 -5.37
N LEU A 292 -15.00 14.83 -6.11
CA LEU A 292 -14.99 14.77 -7.57
C LEU A 292 -14.83 13.33 -8.08
N GLY A 293 -13.95 12.53 -7.45
CA GLY A 293 -13.79 11.11 -7.76
C GLY A 293 -15.09 10.33 -7.54
N ASN A 294 -15.83 10.63 -6.46
CA ASN A 294 -17.15 10.04 -6.21
C ASN A 294 -18.14 10.39 -7.32
N ILE A 295 -18.13 11.65 -7.80
CA ILE A 295 -19.00 12.09 -8.90
C ILE A 295 -18.68 11.30 -10.19
N LYS A 296 -17.39 11.14 -10.53
CA LYS A 296 -16.99 10.34 -11.71
C LYS A 296 -17.37 8.87 -11.56
N ALA A 297 -17.14 8.28 -10.39
CA ALA A 297 -17.53 6.90 -10.12
C ALA A 297 -19.04 6.68 -10.22
N ASN A 298 -19.86 7.64 -9.78
CA ASN A 298 -21.32 7.60 -9.90
C ASN A 298 -21.84 7.78 -11.33
N ARG A 299 -21.03 8.33 -12.23
CA ARG A 299 -21.30 8.40 -13.68
C ARG A 299 -20.73 7.19 -14.43
N ASP A 300 -20.35 6.13 -13.72
CA ASP A 300 -19.70 4.93 -14.25
C ASP A 300 -18.35 5.17 -14.96
N ASP A 301 -17.76 6.36 -14.80
CA ASP A 301 -16.41 6.68 -15.27
C ASP A 301 -15.38 6.33 -14.19
N HIS A 302 -15.26 5.02 -13.94
CA HIS A 302 -14.38 4.49 -12.90
C HIS A 302 -12.89 4.72 -13.20
N ALA A 303 -12.50 4.83 -14.47
CA ALA A 303 -11.11 5.11 -14.86
C ALA A 303 -10.72 6.55 -14.46
N ALA A 304 -11.54 7.55 -14.81
CA ALA A 304 -11.30 8.93 -14.38
C ALA A 304 -11.40 9.07 -12.86
N ALA A 305 -12.32 8.34 -12.22
CA ALA A 305 -12.41 8.35 -10.76
C ALA A 305 -11.11 7.91 -10.09
N VAL A 306 -10.45 6.84 -10.58
CA VAL A 306 -9.14 6.40 -10.06
C VAL A 306 -8.08 7.49 -10.18
N GLU A 307 -7.97 8.16 -11.33
CA GLU A 307 -7.01 9.25 -11.53
C GLU A 307 -7.23 10.39 -10.54
N ILE A 308 -8.49 10.76 -10.32
CA ILE A 308 -8.86 11.85 -9.40
C ILE A 308 -8.62 11.44 -7.94
N TYR A 309 -8.93 10.20 -7.55
CA TYR A 309 -8.58 9.72 -6.20
C TYR A 309 -7.07 9.66 -5.97
N GLN A 310 -6.25 9.37 -6.99
CA GLN A 310 -4.79 9.46 -6.85
C GLN A 310 -4.33 10.90 -6.57
N GLN A 311 -4.99 11.91 -7.15
CA GLN A 311 -4.75 13.31 -6.79
C GLN A 311 -5.17 13.61 -5.34
N ALA A 312 -6.31 13.07 -4.89
CA ALA A 312 -6.77 13.17 -3.51
C ALA A 312 -5.75 12.56 -2.52
N LEU A 313 -5.18 11.39 -2.88
CA LEU A 313 -4.19 10.69 -2.09
C LEU A 313 -2.90 11.52 -1.95
N ALA A 314 -2.40 12.04 -3.06
CA ALA A 314 -1.20 12.89 -3.07
C ALA A 314 -1.40 14.18 -2.25
N ALA A 315 -2.57 14.80 -2.34
CA ALA A 315 -2.93 15.96 -1.52
C ALA A 315 -2.99 15.61 -0.02
N ALA A 316 -3.61 14.48 0.34
CA ALA A 316 -3.69 14.01 1.71
C ALA A 316 -2.32 13.63 2.30
N GLN A 317 -1.43 13.02 1.50
CA GLN A 317 -0.05 12.72 1.91
C GLN A 317 0.74 14.00 2.23
N ARG A 318 0.64 15.04 1.38
CA ARG A 318 1.31 16.32 1.63
C ARG A 318 0.83 17.03 2.89
N GLN A 319 -0.44 16.82 3.25
CA GLN A 319 -1.03 17.35 4.49
C GLN A 319 -0.78 16.46 5.72
N ASP A 320 -0.18 15.27 5.56
CA ASP A 320 -0.16 14.22 6.58
C ASP A 320 -1.57 13.90 7.15
N ASN A 321 -2.59 14.01 6.30
CA ASN A 321 -3.98 13.83 6.70
C ASN A 321 -4.39 12.35 6.61
N ARG A 322 -4.09 11.59 7.67
CA ARG A 322 -4.36 10.15 7.73
C ARG A 322 -5.83 9.77 7.59
N GLN A 323 -6.74 10.60 8.09
CA GLN A 323 -8.18 10.38 7.90
C GLN A 323 -8.55 10.41 6.41
N GLN A 324 -8.08 11.42 5.67
CA GLN A 324 -8.35 11.51 4.24
C GLN A 324 -7.63 10.42 3.43
N LEU A 325 -6.45 9.97 3.85
CA LEU A 325 -5.81 8.79 3.27
C LEU A 325 -6.70 7.56 3.41
N ALA A 326 -7.29 7.34 4.59
CA ALA A 326 -8.14 6.17 4.86
C ALA A 326 -9.39 6.16 3.98
N VAL A 327 -10.04 7.31 3.85
CA VAL A 327 -11.23 7.51 3.00
C VAL A 327 -10.87 7.29 1.52
N THR A 328 -9.81 7.95 1.04
CA THR A 328 -9.37 7.83 -0.36
C THR A 328 -9.02 6.38 -0.72
N ALA A 329 -8.29 5.69 0.16
CA ALA A 329 -7.94 4.29 -0.03
C ALA A 329 -9.19 3.39 -0.09
N ASN A 330 -10.23 3.68 0.69
CA ASN A 330 -11.48 2.93 0.57
C ASN A 330 -12.17 3.19 -0.77
N ASN A 331 -12.25 4.45 -1.21
CA ASN A 331 -12.90 4.79 -2.47
C ASN A 331 -12.16 4.19 -3.67
N LEU A 332 -10.82 4.21 -3.66
CA LEU A 332 -10.00 3.50 -4.64
C LEU A 332 -10.32 2.01 -4.66
N ALA A 333 -10.43 1.38 -3.48
CA ALA A 333 -10.76 -0.02 -3.40
C ALA A 333 -12.13 -0.37 -4.00
N ASP A 334 -13.17 0.43 -3.73
CA ASP A 334 -14.49 0.25 -4.34
C ASP A 334 -14.46 0.47 -5.85
N THR A 335 -13.70 1.46 -6.31
CA THR A 335 -13.62 1.81 -7.74
C THR A 335 -12.85 0.76 -8.53
N TYR A 336 -11.75 0.22 -7.97
CA TYR A 336 -11.03 -0.90 -8.58
C TYR A 336 -11.87 -2.17 -8.64
N LEU A 337 -12.74 -2.40 -7.66
CA LEU A 337 -13.70 -3.51 -7.70
C LEU A 337 -14.66 -3.37 -8.88
N GLN A 338 -15.21 -2.17 -9.12
CA GLN A 338 -16.09 -1.91 -10.26
C GLN A 338 -15.36 -2.07 -11.61
N LEU A 339 -14.06 -1.78 -11.65
CA LEU A 339 -13.21 -2.04 -12.82
C LEU A 339 -12.82 -3.51 -13.00
N GLY A 340 -13.25 -4.41 -12.10
CA GLY A 340 -12.84 -5.83 -12.10
C GLY A 340 -11.39 -6.08 -11.69
N LYS A 341 -10.69 -5.06 -11.19
CA LYS A 341 -9.30 -5.12 -10.70
C LYS A 341 -9.29 -5.56 -9.24
N ILE A 342 -9.54 -6.85 -9.03
CA ILE A 342 -9.79 -7.42 -7.69
C ILE A 342 -8.58 -7.28 -6.76
N LEU A 343 -7.36 -7.49 -7.25
CA LEU A 343 -6.14 -7.41 -6.43
C LEU A 343 -5.92 -5.98 -5.93
N GLU A 344 -6.02 -4.98 -6.81
CA GLU A 344 -5.94 -3.56 -6.47
C GLU A 344 -7.01 -3.20 -5.43
N SER A 345 -8.25 -3.64 -5.64
CA SER A 345 -9.34 -3.44 -4.68
C SER A 345 -8.98 -3.96 -3.29
N VAL A 346 -8.55 -5.22 -3.19
CA VAL A 346 -8.23 -5.86 -1.91
C VAL A 346 -7.02 -5.18 -1.24
N THR A 347 -6.01 -4.79 -2.00
CA THR A 347 -4.85 -4.07 -1.46
C THR A 347 -5.24 -2.71 -0.88
N TRP A 348 -5.99 -1.90 -1.62
CA TRP A 348 -6.43 -0.60 -1.15
C TRP A 348 -7.39 -0.72 0.03
N ARG A 349 -8.20 -1.78 0.08
CA ARG A 349 -9.07 -2.12 1.22
C ARG A 349 -8.25 -2.44 2.47
N PHE A 350 -7.17 -3.20 2.32
CA PHE A 350 -6.22 -3.49 3.40
C PHE A 350 -5.57 -2.20 3.92
N CYS A 351 -5.06 -1.36 3.03
CA CYS A 351 -4.44 -0.08 3.41
C CYS A 351 -5.43 0.83 4.15
N SER A 352 -6.66 0.91 3.66
CA SER A 352 -7.74 1.66 4.31
C SER A 352 -8.11 1.13 5.69
N GLY A 353 -8.12 -0.20 5.86
CA GLY A 353 -8.31 -0.84 7.16
C GLY A 353 -7.17 -0.53 8.13
N ALA A 354 -5.92 -0.68 7.68
CA ALA A 354 -4.74 -0.36 8.48
C ALA A 354 -4.70 1.10 8.94
N LEU A 355 -5.05 2.03 8.05
CA LEU A 355 -5.22 3.45 8.41
C LEU A 355 -6.33 3.66 9.44
N ALA A 356 -7.45 2.92 9.36
CA ALA A 356 -8.50 3.02 10.36
C ALA A 356 -8.06 2.52 11.75
N PHE A 357 -7.26 1.46 11.83
CA PHE A 357 -6.65 1.00 13.09
C PHE A 357 -5.67 2.02 13.66
N ASP A 358 -4.84 2.62 12.82
CA ASP A 358 -3.89 3.66 13.20
C ASP A 358 -4.60 4.91 13.74
N LEU A 359 -5.78 5.23 13.21
CA LEU A 359 -6.67 6.28 13.71
C LEU A 359 -7.48 5.88 14.96
N GLY A 360 -7.26 4.68 15.52
CA GLY A 360 -8.00 4.17 16.68
C GLY A 360 -9.43 3.70 16.37
N ASN A 361 -9.89 3.73 15.11
CA ASN A 361 -11.22 3.29 14.71
C ASN A 361 -11.23 1.78 14.42
N ARG A 362 -11.19 1.00 15.50
CA ARG A 362 -11.09 -0.47 15.46
C ARG A 362 -12.24 -1.13 14.70
N THR A 363 -13.48 -0.70 14.94
CA THR A 363 -14.67 -1.32 14.32
C THR A 363 -14.69 -1.15 12.80
N GLU A 364 -14.36 0.05 12.31
CA GLU A 364 -14.29 0.30 10.87
C GLU A 364 -13.09 -0.39 10.23
N GLY A 365 -11.95 -0.45 10.94
CA GLY A 365 -10.79 -1.24 10.54
C GLY A 365 -11.15 -2.72 10.37
N GLU A 366 -11.76 -3.34 11.37
CA GLU A 366 -12.20 -4.75 11.34
C GLU A 366 -13.17 -5.03 10.20
N ARG A 367 -14.14 -4.14 9.97
CA ARG A 367 -15.10 -4.26 8.85
C ARG A 367 -14.40 -4.27 7.49
N ARG A 368 -13.43 -3.38 7.27
CA ARG A 368 -12.67 -3.30 6.02
C ARG A 368 -11.78 -4.52 5.81
N ILE A 369 -11.14 -4.99 6.88
CA ILE A 369 -10.25 -6.16 6.86
C ILE A 369 -11.01 -7.48 6.70
N ALA A 370 -12.22 -7.61 7.21
CA ALA A 370 -13.01 -8.84 7.07
C ALA A 370 -13.21 -9.27 5.60
N ARG A 371 -13.42 -8.30 4.69
CA ARG A 371 -13.53 -8.58 3.25
C ARG A 371 -12.21 -9.03 2.63
N VAL A 372 -11.08 -8.48 3.11
CA VAL A 372 -9.74 -8.90 2.69
C VAL A 372 -9.48 -10.34 3.12
N LYS A 373 -9.79 -10.67 4.37
CA LYS A 373 -9.66 -12.02 4.91
C LYS A 373 -10.44 -13.05 4.10
N GLN A 374 -11.71 -12.77 3.80
CA GLN A 374 -12.53 -13.65 2.96
C GLN A 374 -11.90 -13.90 1.58
N PHE A 375 -11.37 -12.86 0.94
CA PHE A 375 -10.66 -13.00 -0.34
C PHE A 375 -9.40 -13.86 -0.19
N VAL A 376 -8.56 -13.59 0.82
CA VAL A 376 -7.31 -14.34 1.05
C VAL A 376 -7.60 -15.81 1.33
N GLU A 377 -8.62 -16.15 2.10
CA GLU A 377 -9.01 -17.54 2.38
C GLU A 377 -9.28 -18.35 1.10
N HIS A 378 -9.85 -17.71 0.08
CA HIS A 378 -10.28 -18.37 -1.17
C HIS A 378 -9.31 -18.13 -2.35
N ALA A 379 -8.29 -17.29 -2.17
CA ALA A 379 -7.34 -16.94 -3.21
C ALA A 379 -6.25 -18.01 -3.42
N TYR A 380 -5.95 -18.34 -4.68
CA TYR A 380 -4.79 -19.14 -5.05
C TYR A 380 -3.46 -18.47 -4.62
N LEU A 381 -2.42 -19.26 -4.39
CA LEU A 381 -1.12 -18.81 -3.87
C LEU A 381 -0.50 -17.64 -4.67
N ASN A 382 -0.64 -17.65 -6.00
CA ASN A 382 -0.15 -16.58 -6.88
C ASN A 382 -0.87 -15.23 -6.66
N HIS A 383 -2.17 -15.25 -6.35
CA HIS A 383 -2.94 -14.05 -6.03
C HIS A 383 -2.57 -13.51 -4.66
N LYS A 384 -2.28 -14.40 -3.70
CA LYS A 384 -1.75 -14.02 -2.38
C LYS A 384 -0.41 -13.28 -2.54
N ARG A 385 0.52 -13.81 -3.33
CA ARG A 385 1.84 -13.21 -3.63
C ARG A 385 1.76 -11.81 -4.24
N ALA A 386 0.98 -11.65 -5.31
CA ALA A 386 0.75 -10.35 -5.91
C ALA A 386 0.13 -9.37 -4.91
N LEU A 387 -0.83 -9.84 -4.11
CA LEU A 387 -1.45 -9.07 -3.03
C LEU A 387 -0.41 -8.60 -2.00
N TYR A 388 0.53 -9.45 -1.57
CA TYR A 388 1.60 -9.03 -0.64
C TYR A 388 2.49 -7.92 -1.22
N THR A 389 2.93 -8.06 -2.48
CA THR A 389 3.80 -7.06 -3.11
C THR A 389 3.09 -5.71 -3.23
N MET A 390 1.81 -5.74 -3.60
CA MET A 390 0.99 -4.52 -3.70
C MET A 390 0.73 -3.90 -2.33
N ILE A 391 0.43 -4.71 -1.30
CA ILE A 391 0.29 -4.24 0.09
C ILE A 391 1.58 -3.57 0.54
N ALA A 392 2.74 -4.24 0.41
CA ALA A 392 4.03 -3.69 0.84
C ALA A 392 4.38 -2.38 0.13
N LYS A 393 4.09 -2.27 -1.17
CA LYS A 393 4.27 -1.04 -1.94
C LYS A 393 3.39 0.10 -1.37
N HIS A 394 2.08 -0.13 -1.27
CA HIS A 394 1.15 0.93 -0.90
C HIS A 394 1.23 1.31 0.58
N THR A 395 1.51 0.37 1.49
CA THR A 395 1.72 0.69 2.90
C THR A 395 3.00 1.50 3.13
N SER A 396 4.05 1.24 2.34
CA SER A 396 5.27 2.05 2.31
C SER A 396 5.01 3.46 1.80
N GLU A 397 4.27 3.60 0.69
CA GLU A 397 3.85 4.90 0.15
C GLU A 397 3.00 5.72 1.15
N LEU A 398 2.23 5.03 2.01
CA LEU A 398 1.39 5.65 3.04
C LEU A 398 2.09 5.82 4.40
N ALA A 399 3.38 5.47 4.51
CA ALA A 399 4.16 5.55 5.74
C ALA A 399 3.48 4.89 6.97
N LEU A 400 2.81 3.76 6.75
CA LEU A 400 2.06 3.06 7.80
C LEU A 400 2.99 2.35 8.81
N PRO A 401 2.61 2.24 10.10
CA PRO A 401 3.43 1.59 11.11
C PRO A 401 3.64 0.10 10.82
N VAL A 402 4.90 -0.33 10.70
CA VAL A 402 5.28 -1.72 10.37
C VAL A 402 4.68 -2.74 11.33
N GLN A 403 4.63 -2.44 12.63
CA GLN A 403 4.07 -3.34 13.64
C GLN A 403 2.56 -3.55 13.48
N ALA A 404 1.81 -2.49 13.14
CA ALA A 404 0.38 -2.58 12.89
C ALA A 404 0.09 -3.41 11.62
N ILE A 405 0.86 -3.17 10.56
CA ILE A 405 0.76 -3.95 9.31
C ILE A 405 1.02 -5.43 9.57
N ARG A 406 2.03 -5.77 10.40
CA ARG A 406 2.37 -7.17 10.73
C ARG A 406 1.24 -7.88 11.47
N ALA A 407 0.65 -7.25 12.49
CA ALA A 407 -0.46 -7.81 13.24
C ALA A 407 -1.68 -8.06 12.33
N LEU A 408 -2.00 -7.07 11.48
CA LEU A 408 -3.12 -7.15 10.54
C LEU A 408 -2.92 -8.19 9.45
N ALA A 409 -1.69 -8.31 8.93
CA ALA A 409 -1.33 -9.34 7.98
C ALA A 409 -1.57 -10.73 8.59
N LEU A 410 -1.07 -10.98 9.80
CA LEU A 410 -1.24 -12.26 10.48
C LEU A 410 -2.73 -12.62 10.66
N GLU A 411 -3.58 -11.66 11.03
CA GLU A 411 -5.03 -11.86 11.18
C GLU A 411 -5.74 -12.20 9.85
N CYS A 412 -5.21 -11.72 8.73
CA CYS A 412 -5.70 -12.05 7.38
C CYS A 412 -5.17 -13.39 6.86
N GLY A 413 -4.36 -14.13 7.64
CA GLY A 413 -3.65 -15.31 7.17
C GLY A 413 -2.50 -14.98 6.21
N LEU A 414 -1.97 -13.75 6.30
CA LEU A 414 -0.87 -13.25 5.50
C LEU A 414 0.46 -13.39 6.29
N ASN A 415 1.49 -14.00 5.71
CA ASN A 415 2.83 -14.13 6.33
C ASN A 415 3.56 -12.77 6.37
N PRO A 416 3.82 -12.20 7.56
CA PRO A 416 4.44 -10.89 7.69
C PRO A 416 5.92 -10.85 7.25
N ASP A 417 6.62 -11.98 7.27
CA ASP A 417 8.04 -12.06 6.92
C ASP A 417 8.29 -12.05 5.41
N ASP A 418 7.28 -12.39 4.61
CA ASP A 418 7.32 -12.31 3.14
C ASP A 418 7.27 -10.85 2.65
N ALA A 419 6.69 -9.93 3.45
CA ALA A 419 6.67 -8.50 3.15
C ALA A 419 7.99 -7.79 3.48
N GLU A 420 8.77 -8.31 4.45
CA GLU A 420 9.99 -7.68 4.95
C GLU A 420 11.26 -8.12 4.22
N ARG A 421 11.28 -9.33 3.63
CA ARG A 421 12.44 -9.83 2.88
C ARG A 421 12.69 -9.11 1.56
N HIS A 422 11.78 -8.23 1.12
CA HIS A 422 11.88 -7.62 -0.21
C HIS A 422 11.46 -6.16 -0.33
N PRO A 423 12.43 -5.26 -0.10
CA PRO A 423 12.48 -4.03 -0.90
C PRO A 423 13.76 -3.85 -1.73
N LYS A 424 14.84 -4.63 -1.52
CA LYS A 424 16.16 -4.33 -2.14
C LYS A 424 16.91 -5.45 -2.85
N VAL A 425 16.59 -6.73 -2.65
CA VAL A 425 17.41 -7.83 -3.23
C VAL A 425 16.80 -8.44 -4.51
N LEU A 426 15.49 -8.41 -4.71
CA LEU A 426 14.86 -9.01 -5.90
C LEU A 426 14.45 -8.02 -6.99
N THR A 427 14.37 -6.72 -6.68
CA THR A 427 14.14 -5.67 -7.68
C THR A 427 15.32 -5.53 -8.64
N ASN A 428 16.53 -5.97 -8.25
CA ASN A 428 17.74 -5.90 -9.09
C ASN A 428 18.04 -7.16 -9.92
N LEU A 429 17.23 -8.24 -9.82
CA LEU A 429 17.51 -9.50 -10.54
C LEU A 429 16.34 -10.06 -11.36
N GLY A 430 15.18 -9.39 -11.40
CA GLY A 430 14.12 -9.72 -12.36
C GLY A 430 13.57 -11.15 -12.27
N LEU A 431 13.59 -11.77 -11.09
CA LEU A 431 13.06 -13.10 -10.86
C LEU A 431 12.43 -13.21 -9.47
N TYR A 432 11.21 -13.70 -9.39
CA TYR A 432 10.60 -14.18 -8.15
C TYR A 432 10.07 -15.59 -8.37
N PHE A 433 10.49 -16.54 -7.55
CA PHE A 433 10.04 -17.92 -7.59
C PHE A 433 9.22 -18.28 -6.34
N PRO A 434 8.08 -18.98 -6.50
CA PRO A 434 7.37 -19.61 -5.40
C PRO A 434 8.07 -20.80 -4.76
N LEU A 435 7.75 -21.01 -3.47
CA LEU A 435 7.83 -22.34 -2.87
C LEU A 435 6.83 -23.18 -3.65
N LEU A 436 7.32 -24.20 -4.36
CA LEU A 436 6.53 -25.04 -5.25
C LEU A 436 6.00 -26.21 -4.40
N ASP A 437 4.69 -26.45 -4.40
CA ASP A 437 4.14 -27.66 -3.78
C ASP A 437 4.15 -28.86 -4.76
N GLU A 438 3.90 -30.08 -4.27
CA GLU A 438 3.85 -31.28 -5.12
C GLU A 438 2.70 -31.25 -6.15
N GLN A 439 1.64 -30.47 -5.96
CA GLN A 439 0.55 -30.36 -6.92
C GLN A 439 0.93 -29.48 -8.11
N GLU A 440 1.78 -28.46 -7.90
CA GLU A 440 2.31 -27.61 -8.95
C GLU A 440 3.25 -28.35 -9.93
N MET A 441 3.74 -29.56 -9.59
CA MET A 441 4.50 -30.47 -10.48
C MET A 441 3.78 -30.77 -11.81
N HIS A 442 2.45 -30.62 -11.83
CA HIS A 442 1.60 -30.85 -12.99
C HIS A 442 1.21 -29.56 -13.73
N SER A 443 1.82 -28.42 -13.39
CA SER A 443 1.57 -27.12 -14.03
C SER A 443 2.37 -26.97 -15.34
N PRO A 444 1.76 -26.44 -16.42
CA PRO A 444 2.49 -26.11 -17.66
C PRO A 444 3.55 -25.01 -17.47
N GLN A 445 3.53 -24.27 -16.36
CA GLN A 445 4.53 -23.23 -16.07
C GLN A 445 5.91 -23.82 -15.76
N ILE A 446 6.02 -25.08 -15.33
CA ILE A 446 7.30 -25.73 -14.99
C ILE A 446 8.26 -25.77 -16.18
N ASP A 447 7.75 -26.00 -17.39
CA ASP A 447 8.61 -26.02 -18.59
C ASP A 447 9.24 -24.64 -18.84
N LEU A 448 8.50 -23.55 -18.60
CA LEU A 448 9.04 -22.18 -18.70
C LEU A 448 10.08 -21.89 -17.62
N LEU A 449 9.82 -22.34 -16.38
CA LEU A 449 10.68 -22.08 -15.22
C LEU A 449 12.00 -22.87 -15.31
N ALA A 450 11.97 -24.16 -15.65
CA ALA A 450 13.16 -25.00 -15.81
C ALA A 450 14.14 -24.46 -16.87
N ARG A 451 13.58 -23.86 -17.94
CA ARG A 451 14.33 -23.32 -19.08
C ARG A 451 14.94 -21.94 -18.79
N SER A 452 14.59 -21.32 -17.66
CA SER A 452 15.15 -20.02 -17.27
C SER A 452 16.62 -20.12 -16.88
N ALA A 453 17.51 -19.56 -17.71
CA ALA A 453 18.93 -19.44 -17.41
C ALA A 453 19.18 -18.66 -16.10
N THR A 454 18.28 -17.75 -15.77
CA THR A 454 18.36 -16.90 -14.59
C THR A 454 17.98 -17.69 -13.31
N LEU A 455 16.99 -18.59 -13.37
CA LEU A 455 16.66 -19.52 -12.27
C LEU A 455 17.87 -20.38 -11.90
N ARG A 456 18.54 -20.96 -12.91
CA ARG A 456 19.71 -21.82 -12.70
C ARG A 456 20.88 -21.08 -12.05
N ARG A 457 21.06 -19.79 -12.35
CA ARG A 457 22.06 -18.94 -11.68
C ARG A 457 21.67 -18.63 -10.24
N ALA A 458 20.39 -18.30 -10.01
CA ALA A 458 19.88 -17.95 -8.68
C ALA A 458 19.94 -19.15 -7.71
N ALA A 459 19.61 -20.35 -8.17
CA ALA A 459 19.67 -21.56 -7.34
C ALA A 459 21.09 -21.94 -6.90
N ARG A 460 22.10 -21.72 -7.74
CA ARG A 460 23.51 -21.93 -7.38
C ARG A 460 24.01 -20.97 -6.29
N ALA A 461 23.33 -19.85 -6.11
CA ALA A 461 23.67 -18.83 -5.11
C ALA A 461 22.91 -18.98 -3.78
N LEU A 462 21.92 -19.88 -3.70
CA LEU A 462 21.09 -20.08 -2.50
C LEU A 462 21.76 -21.03 -1.49
N PRO A 463 21.87 -20.67 -0.20
CA PRO A 463 22.39 -21.56 0.83
C PRO A 463 21.49 -22.78 1.07
N VAL A 464 22.09 -23.92 1.42
CA VAL A 464 21.45 -25.24 1.53
C VAL A 464 20.30 -25.27 2.57
N THR A 465 20.38 -24.45 3.60
CA THR A 465 19.53 -24.52 4.80
C THR A 465 18.23 -23.70 4.74
N GLY A 466 17.82 -23.16 3.58
CA GLY A 466 16.59 -22.36 3.50
C GLY A 466 15.90 -22.27 2.13
N ALA A 467 16.31 -23.06 1.14
CA ALA A 467 15.66 -23.08 -0.18
C ALA A 467 14.64 -24.22 -0.28
N ASP A 468 13.54 -23.95 -1.00
CA ASP A 468 12.53 -24.95 -1.37
C ASP A 468 13.18 -26.18 -2.06
N PRO A 469 12.92 -27.41 -1.59
CA PRO A 469 13.48 -28.63 -2.19
C PRO A 469 13.15 -28.81 -3.68
N LEU A 470 11.93 -28.49 -4.10
CA LEU A 470 11.46 -28.66 -5.47
C LEU A 470 12.05 -27.60 -6.41
N LEU A 471 12.24 -26.36 -5.92
CA LEU A 471 12.94 -25.31 -6.67
C LEU A 471 14.42 -25.68 -6.90
N ARG A 472 15.04 -26.33 -5.91
CA ARG A 472 16.41 -26.83 -6.02
C ARG A 472 16.49 -27.95 -7.05
N GLU A 473 15.58 -28.92 -7.02
CA GLU A 473 15.49 -29.97 -8.04
C GLU A 473 15.31 -29.37 -9.44
N LEU A 474 14.38 -28.44 -9.61
CA LEU A 474 14.09 -27.79 -10.89
C LEU A 474 15.30 -27.05 -11.46
N ALA A 475 16.09 -26.40 -10.61
CA ALA A 475 17.26 -25.65 -11.04
C ALA A 475 18.48 -26.51 -11.39
N GLN A 476 18.48 -27.77 -10.99
CA GLN A 476 19.51 -28.74 -11.34
C GLN A 476 19.21 -29.47 -12.65
N VAL A 477 18.01 -29.29 -13.22
CA VAL A 477 17.65 -29.81 -14.55
C VAL A 477 18.55 -29.17 -15.61
N LEU A 478 19.26 -30.01 -16.36
CA LEU A 478 20.12 -29.56 -17.44
C LEU A 478 19.29 -29.25 -18.69
N ASP A 479 19.44 -28.03 -19.21
CA ASP A 479 18.69 -27.55 -20.37
C ASP A 479 19.58 -26.88 -21.41
N GLY A 480 19.68 -27.50 -22.59
CA GLY A 480 20.54 -27.08 -23.69
C GLY A 480 22.02 -27.43 -23.54
N GLU A 481 22.38 -28.33 -22.61
CA GLU A 481 23.78 -28.69 -22.34
C GLU A 481 24.26 -29.85 -23.23
N GLU A 482 25.52 -29.78 -23.66
CA GLU A 482 26.17 -30.84 -24.44
C GLU A 482 26.93 -31.80 -23.52
N ILE A 483 26.67 -33.10 -23.69
CA ILE A 483 27.38 -34.18 -23.02
C ILE A 483 28.14 -34.98 -24.06
N LEU A 484 29.41 -35.24 -23.77
CA LEU A 484 30.22 -36.19 -24.52
C LEU A 484 29.98 -37.59 -23.97
N VAL A 485 29.40 -38.47 -24.75
CA VAL A 485 29.15 -39.86 -24.37
C VAL A 485 30.19 -40.72 -25.07
N LEU A 486 30.96 -41.48 -24.32
CA LEU A 486 32.01 -42.36 -24.86
C LEU A 486 31.77 -43.78 -24.39
N HIS A 487 31.93 -44.75 -25.29
CA HIS A 487 31.95 -46.16 -24.96
C HIS A 487 33.36 -46.69 -25.21
N PRO A 488 34.24 -46.75 -24.19
CA PRO A 488 35.64 -47.13 -24.37
C PRO A 488 35.80 -48.51 -25.01
N GLY A 489 35.04 -49.51 -24.55
CA GLY A 489 35.13 -50.88 -25.05
C GLY A 489 34.71 -51.09 -26.50
N LEU A 490 33.78 -50.26 -27.02
CA LEU A 490 33.31 -50.32 -28.41
C LEU A 490 33.98 -49.27 -29.30
N CYS A 491 34.83 -48.42 -28.73
CA CYS A 491 35.42 -47.26 -29.41
C CYS A 491 34.38 -46.37 -30.12
N GLN A 492 33.19 -46.23 -29.52
CA GLN A 492 32.12 -45.38 -30.02
C GLN A 492 32.02 -44.11 -29.20
N GLY A 493 31.59 -43.02 -29.83
CA GLY A 493 31.38 -41.76 -29.15
C GLY A 493 30.30 -40.91 -29.80
N TYR A 494 29.57 -40.19 -28.96
CA TYR A 494 28.45 -39.36 -29.38
C TYR A 494 28.54 -38.03 -28.67
N ARG A 495 28.37 -36.94 -29.42
CA ARG A 495 28.07 -35.64 -28.83
C ARG A 495 26.56 -35.50 -28.78
N VAL A 496 25.99 -35.42 -27.59
CA VAL A 496 24.54 -35.29 -27.42
C VAL A 496 24.21 -33.97 -26.75
N ARG A 497 23.07 -33.38 -27.13
CA ARG A 497 22.48 -32.26 -26.42
C ARG A 497 21.26 -32.72 -25.66
N ILE A 498 21.21 -32.41 -24.38
CA ILE A 498 20.08 -32.72 -23.51
C ILE A 498 19.30 -31.46 -23.15
N SER A 499 17.99 -31.59 -23.00
CA SER A 499 17.10 -30.50 -22.61
C SER A 499 15.95 -31.00 -21.77
N GLY A 500 15.68 -30.37 -20.62
CA GLY A 500 14.56 -30.73 -19.74
C GLY A 500 14.65 -32.14 -19.12
N ILE A 501 15.85 -32.71 -18.98
CA ILE A 501 16.05 -34.05 -18.40
C ILE A 501 16.37 -33.92 -16.91
N ALA A 502 15.49 -34.44 -16.05
CA ALA A 502 15.56 -34.23 -14.62
C ALA A 502 16.21 -35.38 -13.82
N THR A 503 16.22 -36.60 -14.36
CA THR A 503 16.73 -37.79 -13.65
C THR A 503 17.62 -38.63 -14.56
N ASN A 504 18.53 -39.41 -13.97
CA ASN A 504 19.38 -40.33 -14.73
C ASN A 504 18.58 -41.49 -15.34
N PHE A 505 17.49 -41.95 -14.72
CA PHE A 505 16.52 -42.86 -15.37
C PHE A 505 15.99 -42.32 -16.71
N GLN A 506 15.63 -41.04 -16.76
CA GLN A 506 15.13 -40.40 -17.97
C GLN A 506 16.26 -40.21 -19.00
N LEU A 507 17.44 -39.79 -18.56
CA LEU A 507 18.64 -39.67 -19.41
C LEU A 507 18.97 -41.00 -20.09
N HIS A 508 19.03 -42.08 -19.31
CA HIS A 508 19.33 -43.43 -19.80
C HIS A 508 18.31 -43.85 -20.86
N THR A 509 17.03 -43.71 -20.56
CA THR A 509 15.93 -44.09 -21.47
C THR A 509 16.05 -43.36 -22.81
N LEU A 510 16.26 -42.04 -22.79
CA LEU A 510 16.37 -41.22 -24.00
C LEU A 510 17.67 -41.46 -24.77
N LEU A 511 18.78 -41.68 -24.05
CA LEU A 511 20.08 -41.95 -24.66
C LEU A 511 20.06 -43.31 -25.36
N ALA A 512 19.59 -44.35 -24.68
CA ALA A 512 19.40 -45.69 -25.25
C ALA A 512 18.48 -45.64 -26.49
N GLY A 513 17.36 -44.91 -26.43
CA GLY A 513 16.48 -44.74 -27.59
C GLY A 513 17.13 -44.03 -28.79
N ALA A 514 18.17 -43.22 -28.56
CA ALA A 514 18.85 -42.40 -29.56
C ALA A 514 20.08 -43.05 -30.19
N ILE A 515 20.88 -43.80 -29.40
CA ILE A 515 22.17 -44.36 -29.87
C ILE A 515 22.11 -45.85 -30.17
N MET A 516 21.11 -46.58 -29.65
CA MET A 516 20.98 -48.01 -29.91
C MET A 516 20.21 -48.27 -31.21
N VAL A 517 20.73 -49.19 -32.02
CA VAL A 517 20.11 -49.68 -33.25
C VAL A 517 19.23 -50.90 -32.92
N ASP A 518 18.20 -51.16 -33.74
CA ASP A 518 17.38 -52.37 -33.62
C ASP A 518 18.27 -53.64 -33.78
N PRO A 519 17.95 -54.77 -33.10
CA PRO A 519 18.84 -55.93 -32.93
C PRO A 519 19.12 -56.78 -34.19
N ALA A 520 18.99 -56.20 -35.39
CA ALA A 520 19.33 -56.82 -36.66
C ALA A 520 20.82 -56.72 -37.03
N GLU A 521 21.63 -55.98 -36.26
CA GLU A 521 23.09 -55.92 -36.42
C GLU A 521 23.78 -56.34 -35.11
N GLU A 522 24.99 -56.89 -35.26
CA GLU A 522 25.80 -57.55 -34.22
C GLU A 522 25.70 -56.91 -32.82
N TRP A 523 25.57 -57.80 -31.84
CA TRP A 523 25.35 -57.53 -30.41
C TRP A 523 26.07 -56.28 -29.86
N GLN A 524 25.28 -55.35 -29.31
CA GLN A 524 25.71 -54.27 -28.41
C GLN A 524 24.86 -54.34 -27.13
N PRO A 525 25.38 -53.97 -25.94
CA PRO A 525 24.69 -54.23 -24.67
C PRO A 525 23.29 -53.60 -24.62
N GLY A 526 22.29 -54.43 -24.30
CA GLY A 526 20.90 -54.03 -24.04
C GLY A 526 19.92 -54.14 -25.22
N ARG A 527 18.62 -54.20 -24.93
CA ARG A 527 17.55 -54.05 -25.92
C ARG A 527 17.17 -52.58 -26.04
N ARG A 528 17.03 -52.06 -27.27
CA ARG A 528 16.50 -50.71 -27.49
C ARG A 528 15.14 -50.56 -26.78
N PRO A 529 14.92 -49.50 -25.97
CA PRO A 529 13.64 -49.30 -25.29
C PRO A 529 12.48 -49.21 -26.30
N ASP A 530 11.30 -49.69 -25.91
CA ASP A 530 10.08 -49.58 -26.72
C ASP A 530 9.90 -48.10 -27.17
N PRO A 531 9.65 -47.81 -28.45
CA PRO A 531 9.44 -46.44 -28.92
C PRO A 531 8.38 -45.66 -28.12
N ARG A 532 7.36 -46.34 -27.57
CA ARG A 532 6.32 -45.76 -26.72
C ARG A 532 6.86 -45.30 -25.38
N VAL A 533 7.79 -46.05 -24.79
CA VAL A 533 8.54 -45.67 -23.59
C VAL A 533 9.43 -44.44 -23.85
N VAL A 534 10.11 -44.41 -25.00
CA VAL A 534 10.95 -43.27 -25.40
C VAL A 534 10.09 -42.02 -25.60
N ALA A 535 8.91 -42.17 -26.22
CA ALA A 535 7.95 -41.07 -26.38
C ALA A 535 7.41 -40.58 -25.03
N ALA A 536 7.12 -41.48 -24.10
CA ALA A 536 6.71 -41.17 -22.73
C ALA A 536 7.84 -40.54 -21.89
N ALA A 537 9.11 -40.80 -22.20
CA ALA A 537 10.22 -40.10 -21.58
C ALA A 537 10.40 -38.66 -22.11
N ARG A 538 9.83 -38.32 -23.29
CA ARG A 538 9.90 -36.98 -23.93
C ARG A 538 8.76 -36.07 -23.48
N ASP A 539 7.54 -36.39 -23.90
CA ASP A 539 6.34 -35.56 -23.66
C ASP A 539 5.01 -36.31 -23.69
N GLN A 540 4.95 -37.52 -24.25
CA GLN A 540 3.71 -38.29 -24.36
C GLN A 540 3.24 -38.85 -23.01
N PRO A 541 1.94 -39.15 -22.83
CA PRO A 541 1.46 -39.90 -21.68
C PRO A 541 2.09 -41.29 -21.64
N VAL A 542 2.22 -41.85 -20.43
CA VAL A 542 2.71 -43.22 -20.24
C VAL A 542 1.63 -44.19 -20.75
N ASP A 543 1.97 -45.02 -21.72
CA ASP A 543 1.09 -46.08 -22.22
C ASP A 543 1.05 -47.23 -21.18
N PRO A 544 -0.12 -47.57 -20.61
CA PRO A 544 -0.25 -48.66 -19.64
C PRO A 544 0.16 -50.04 -20.19
N ALA A 545 0.19 -50.20 -21.52
CA ALA A 545 0.58 -51.43 -22.22
C ALA A 545 2.02 -51.39 -22.76
N ALA A 546 2.81 -50.36 -22.42
CA ALA A 546 4.22 -50.29 -22.76
C ALA A 546 5.08 -50.97 -21.68
N ASP A 547 6.10 -51.69 -22.14
CA ASP A 547 6.95 -52.55 -21.32
C ASP A 547 7.85 -51.75 -20.34
N THR A 548 8.38 -52.42 -19.31
CA THR A 548 9.32 -51.80 -18.35
C THR A 548 10.63 -51.46 -19.06
N VAL A 549 11.25 -50.31 -18.77
CA VAL A 549 12.57 -49.98 -19.33
C VAL A 549 13.60 -50.87 -18.67
N HIS A 550 14.40 -51.59 -19.45
CA HIS A 550 15.55 -52.34 -18.92
C HIS A 550 16.85 -51.57 -19.16
N ALA A 551 17.76 -51.58 -18.19
CA ALA A 551 19.07 -50.96 -18.33
C ALA A 551 19.81 -51.54 -19.55
N ALA A 552 20.10 -50.69 -20.52
CA ALA A 552 20.85 -51.09 -21.69
C ALA A 552 22.36 -51.17 -21.43
N PHE A 553 22.87 -50.29 -20.58
CA PHE A 553 24.30 -50.09 -20.32
C PHE A 553 24.47 -49.51 -18.92
N GLY A 554 25.66 -49.61 -18.36
CA GLY A 554 26.03 -48.83 -17.19
C GLY A 554 26.51 -47.43 -17.58
N MET A 555 26.33 -46.45 -16.67
CA MET A 555 26.83 -45.09 -16.79
C MET A 555 27.88 -44.77 -15.73
N ALA A 556 29.03 -44.21 -16.13
CA ALA A 556 30.09 -43.82 -15.22
C ALA A 556 30.70 -42.45 -15.60
N SER A 557 31.35 -41.81 -14.64
CA SER A 557 32.09 -40.58 -14.89
C SER A 557 33.42 -40.84 -15.61
N TRP A 558 34.02 -39.80 -16.19
CA TRP A 558 35.35 -39.88 -16.79
C TRP A 558 36.45 -40.34 -15.82
N GLN A 559 36.23 -40.18 -14.51
CA GLN A 559 37.16 -40.60 -13.46
C GLN A 559 37.21 -42.13 -13.28
N ALA A 560 36.25 -42.86 -13.84
CA ALA A 560 36.24 -44.33 -13.82
C ALA A 560 37.23 -44.97 -14.80
N LEU A 561 37.88 -44.17 -15.66
CA LEU A 561 38.81 -44.67 -16.66
C LEU A 561 40.17 -45.00 -16.01
N GLN A 562 40.60 -46.25 -16.13
CA GLN A 562 41.89 -46.70 -15.62
C GLN A 562 43.05 -46.26 -16.53
N ALA A 563 44.28 -46.36 -16.01
CA ALA A 563 45.50 -45.95 -16.73
C ALA A 563 45.71 -46.71 -18.06
N ASP A 564 45.16 -47.92 -18.18
CA ASP A 564 45.19 -48.74 -19.39
C ASP A 564 44.04 -48.44 -20.38
N GLY A 565 43.18 -47.47 -20.06
CA GLY A 565 42.03 -47.06 -20.87
C GLY A 565 40.81 -47.97 -20.74
N THR A 566 40.82 -48.92 -19.81
CA THR A 566 39.66 -49.76 -19.49
C THR A 566 38.80 -49.15 -18.40
N LEU A 567 37.55 -49.62 -18.32
CA LEU A 567 36.64 -49.30 -17.23
C LEU A 567 36.78 -50.38 -16.16
N ASP A 568 36.66 -49.99 -14.89
CA ASP A 568 36.68 -50.93 -13.76
C ASP A 568 35.63 -52.05 -13.94
N GLY A 569 36.04 -53.29 -13.68
CA GLY A 569 35.24 -54.49 -13.92
C GLY A 569 34.03 -54.61 -13.01
N ASP A 570 34.06 -53.94 -11.85
CA ASP A 570 32.91 -53.82 -10.95
C ASP A 570 32.20 -52.47 -11.15
N PHE A 571 31.73 -52.29 -12.39
CA PHE A 571 31.17 -51.05 -12.92
C PHE A 571 30.02 -50.48 -12.07
N ASP A 572 29.26 -51.35 -11.40
CA ASP A 572 28.12 -51.02 -10.54
C ASP A 572 28.47 -50.83 -9.04
N THR A 573 29.73 -50.95 -8.62
CA THR A 573 30.16 -50.62 -7.24
C THR A 573 31.26 -49.56 -7.19
N SER A 574 31.74 -49.11 -8.36
CA SER A 574 32.73 -48.06 -8.49
C SER A 574 32.29 -46.76 -7.82
N ALA A 575 33.22 -46.12 -7.10
CA ALA A 575 33.03 -44.77 -6.53
C ALA A 575 32.74 -43.70 -7.60
N HIS A 576 32.96 -44.03 -8.87
CA HIS A 576 32.82 -43.13 -10.02
C HIS A 576 31.57 -43.44 -10.88
N MET A 577 30.69 -44.34 -10.42
CA MET A 577 29.45 -44.69 -11.11
C MET A 577 28.44 -43.52 -11.07
N ILE A 578 27.72 -43.32 -12.18
CA ILE A 578 26.58 -42.41 -12.26
C ILE A 578 25.31 -43.21 -12.02
N ALA A 579 24.82 -43.17 -10.78
CA ALA A 579 23.63 -43.92 -10.37
C ALA A 579 22.36 -43.43 -11.08
N ASN A 580 21.46 -44.35 -11.42
CA ASN A 580 20.19 -44.04 -12.07
C ASN A 580 19.25 -43.21 -11.17
N GLU A 581 19.38 -43.39 -9.86
CA GLU A 581 18.67 -42.65 -8.80
C GLU A 581 19.13 -41.18 -8.69
N GLY A 582 20.27 -40.84 -9.28
CA GLY A 582 20.81 -39.48 -9.31
C GLY A 582 20.25 -38.61 -10.44
N ILE A 583 20.91 -37.49 -10.67
CA ILE A 583 20.52 -36.50 -11.67
C ILE A 583 21.65 -36.22 -12.67
N PRO A 584 21.33 -35.73 -13.89
CA PRO A 584 22.37 -35.45 -14.89
C PRO A 584 23.41 -34.42 -14.45
N ALA A 585 23.04 -33.53 -13.53
CA ALA A 585 23.95 -32.54 -12.97
C ALA A 585 25.09 -33.16 -12.12
N ASP A 586 24.96 -34.41 -11.68
CA ASP A 586 25.98 -35.14 -10.91
C ASP A 586 27.15 -35.61 -11.78
N ILE A 587 27.00 -35.64 -13.11
CA ILE A 587 28.07 -36.06 -14.04
C ILE A 587 29.21 -35.03 -14.00
N PRO A 588 30.40 -35.36 -13.47
CA PRO A 588 31.43 -34.36 -13.22
C PRO A 588 31.96 -33.74 -14.52
N LEU A 589 32.36 -32.48 -14.43
CA LEU A 589 32.96 -31.75 -15.55
C LEU A 589 34.41 -32.21 -15.75
N PHE A 590 34.77 -32.49 -16.99
CA PHE A 590 36.14 -32.58 -17.48
C PHE A 590 36.48 -31.25 -18.18
N GLY A 591 37.22 -30.38 -17.49
CA GLY A 591 37.40 -29.00 -17.94
C GLY A 591 36.08 -28.23 -17.95
N ARG A 592 35.50 -27.99 -19.14
CA ARG A 592 34.22 -27.30 -19.34
C ARG A 592 33.11 -28.19 -19.91
N GLN A 593 33.37 -29.49 -20.07
CA GLN A 593 32.45 -30.41 -20.73
C GLN A 593 32.14 -31.60 -19.82
N ARG A 594 30.89 -32.05 -19.78
CA ARG A 594 30.53 -33.29 -19.09
C ARG A 594 30.85 -34.47 -19.99
N ILE A 595 31.51 -35.47 -19.42
CA ILE A 595 31.86 -36.71 -20.10
C ILE A 595 31.22 -37.87 -19.36
N LEU A 596 30.40 -38.62 -20.08
CA LEU A 596 29.70 -39.81 -19.62
C LEU A 596 30.31 -41.04 -20.30
N LEU A 597 30.81 -41.98 -19.51
CA LEU A 597 31.33 -43.25 -20.00
C LEU A 597 30.25 -44.32 -19.94
N LEU A 598 30.13 -45.09 -21.01
CA LEU A 598 29.23 -46.24 -21.10
C LEU A 598 30.01 -47.54 -20.98
N GLY A 599 29.45 -48.48 -20.22
CA GLY A 599 29.98 -49.82 -20.03
C GLY A 599 28.87 -50.87 -19.97
N PRO A 600 29.22 -52.16 -19.82
CA PRO A 600 28.24 -53.21 -19.58
C PRO A 600 27.51 -52.95 -18.24
N ALA A 601 26.20 -53.22 -18.20
CA ALA A 601 25.46 -53.22 -16.93
C ALA A 601 25.83 -54.49 -16.13
N SER A 602 26.22 -54.36 -14.87
CA SER A 602 26.68 -55.50 -14.06
C SER A 602 25.54 -56.35 -13.50
N TYR A 603 24.31 -55.80 -13.44
CA TYR A 603 23.10 -56.56 -13.09
C TYR A 603 21.83 -56.01 -13.79
N PRO A 604 20.79 -56.86 -13.99
CA PRO A 604 19.56 -56.43 -14.63
C PRO A 604 18.79 -55.44 -13.76
N ARG A 605 18.63 -54.20 -14.25
CA ARG A 605 17.76 -53.18 -13.66
C ARG A 605 16.58 -52.89 -14.58
N ALA A 606 15.42 -52.60 -13.98
CA ALA A 606 14.25 -52.17 -14.72
C ALA A 606 13.49 -51.05 -13.99
N TRP A 607 12.90 -50.11 -14.73
CA TRP A 607 12.11 -49.01 -14.17
C TRP A 607 10.93 -48.64 -15.09
N ASN A 608 9.93 -47.98 -14.49
CA ASN A 608 8.79 -47.48 -15.23
C ASN A 608 9.16 -46.28 -16.08
N ALA A 609 8.59 -46.22 -17.29
CA ALA A 609 8.67 -45.05 -18.13
C ALA A 609 7.92 -43.89 -17.47
N GLY A 610 8.59 -42.77 -17.23
CA GLY A 610 7.99 -41.63 -16.56
C GLY A 610 8.91 -40.42 -16.51
N ARG A 611 8.33 -39.28 -16.11
CA ARG A 611 9.05 -38.02 -15.95
C ARG A 611 8.86 -37.52 -14.53
N ARG A 612 9.95 -37.06 -13.90
CA ARG A 612 9.86 -36.37 -12.60
C ARG A 612 8.93 -35.16 -12.69
N PHE A 613 8.96 -34.45 -13.81
CA PHE A 613 8.10 -33.29 -14.10
C PHE A 613 7.21 -33.57 -15.32
N PRO A 614 5.97 -34.06 -15.15
CA PRO A 614 5.15 -34.55 -16.26
C PRO A 614 4.81 -33.52 -17.34
N LYS A 615 4.78 -32.22 -17.00
CA LYS A 615 4.50 -31.14 -17.97
C LYS A 615 5.74 -30.49 -18.56
N MET A 616 6.95 -30.85 -18.12
CA MET A 616 8.18 -30.40 -18.74
C MET A 616 8.51 -31.28 -19.94
N ARG A 617 8.83 -30.65 -21.07
CA ARG A 617 9.23 -31.36 -22.28
C ARG A 617 10.70 -31.73 -22.20
N ALA A 618 11.01 -33.01 -22.36
CA ALA A 618 12.38 -33.48 -22.42
C ALA A 618 12.79 -33.81 -23.86
N ASP A 619 14.05 -33.51 -24.19
CA ASP A 619 14.64 -33.83 -25.49
C ASP A 619 16.10 -34.26 -25.33
N LEU A 620 16.50 -35.22 -26.16
CA LEU A 620 17.88 -35.64 -26.35
C LEU A 620 18.11 -35.78 -27.85
N ARG A 621 19.15 -35.10 -28.34
CA ARG A 621 19.55 -35.14 -29.75
C ARG A 621 21.01 -35.50 -29.88
N VAL A 622 21.32 -36.45 -30.76
CA VAL A 622 22.68 -36.71 -31.21
C VAL A 622 23.06 -35.60 -32.18
N LEU A 623 24.09 -34.82 -31.84
CA LEU A 623 24.63 -33.75 -32.67
C LEU A 623 25.71 -34.26 -33.61
N GLU A 624 26.53 -35.20 -33.14
CA GLU A 624 27.69 -35.72 -33.84
C GLU A 624 27.94 -37.16 -33.39
N ILE A 625 28.24 -38.04 -34.35
CA ILE A 625 28.81 -39.36 -34.09
C ILE A 625 30.33 -39.22 -34.31
N LEU A 626 31.12 -39.55 -33.30
CA LEU A 626 32.57 -39.41 -33.34
C LEU A 626 33.21 -40.55 -34.13
N SER A 627 34.29 -40.23 -34.86
CA SER A 627 35.13 -41.26 -35.45
C SER A 627 35.91 -42.02 -34.36
N PRO A 628 36.30 -43.29 -34.59
CA PRO A 628 37.10 -44.06 -33.64
C PRO A 628 38.39 -43.33 -33.22
N GLU A 629 39.06 -42.61 -34.13
CA GLU A 629 40.26 -41.83 -33.82
C GLU A 629 39.97 -40.68 -32.86
N ALA A 630 38.84 -40.00 -33.04
CA ALA A 630 38.40 -38.93 -32.15
C ALA A 630 38.07 -39.47 -30.74
N VAL A 631 37.46 -40.66 -30.65
CA VAL A 631 37.20 -41.34 -29.37
C VAL A 631 38.51 -41.66 -28.66
N GLN A 632 39.48 -42.27 -29.36
CA GLN A 632 40.79 -42.58 -28.78
C GLN A 632 41.55 -41.34 -28.29
N LEU A 633 41.45 -40.24 -29.04
CA LEU A 633 42.06 -38.97 -28.64
C LEU A 633 41.42 -38.41 -27.36
N TRP A 634 40.11 -38.54 -27.19
CA TRP A 634 39.43 -38.19 -25.95
C TRP A 634 39.82 -39.08 -24.78
N LEU A 635 39.83 -40.41 -24.96
CA LEU A 635 40.25 -41.36 -23.92
C LEU A 635 41.68 -41.05 -23.46
N THR A 636 42.60 -40.83 -24.39
CA THR A 636 44.01 -40.46 -24.09
C THR A 636 44.09 -39.16 -23.28
N ARG A 637 43.26 -38.15 -23.61
CA ARG A 637 43.20 -36.89 -22.86
C ARG A 637 42.71 -37.07 -21.44
N ILE A 638 41.69 -37.91 -21.24
CA ILE A 638 41.14 -38.21 -19.91
C ILE A 638 42.19 -38.92 -19.05
N ILE A 639 42.82 -39.97 -19.59
CA ILE A 639 43.86 -40.74 -18.88
C ILE A 639 45.01 -39.82 -18.44
N ARG A 640 45.51 -38.98 -19.35
CA ARG A 640 46.61 -38.03 -19.04
C ARG A 640 46.28 -37.00 -17.97
N ALA A 641 45.01 -36.71 -17.75
CA ALA A 641 44.57 -35.76 -16.73
C ALA A 641 44.24 -36.44 -15.39
N ALA A 642 44.13 -37.77 -15.37
CA ALA A 642 43.88 -38.58 -14.18
C ALA A 642 45.17 -39.08 -13.50
N VAL A 643 46.29 -39.07 -14.22
CA VAL A 643 47.68 -39.28 -13.72
C VAL A 643 48.27 -37.93 -13.33
#